data_AF-A0A177Q852-F1
#
_entry.id   AF-A0A177Q852-F1
#
_cell.length_a   1.000
_cell.length_b   1.000
_cell.length_c   1.000
_cell.angle_alpha   90.00
_cell.angle_beta   90.00
_cell.angle_gamma   90.00
#
_symmetry.space_group_name_H-M   'P 1'
#
loop_
_entity.id
_entity.type
_entity.pdbx_description
1 polymer ?
#
loop_
_entity_poly.entity_id
_entity_poly.type
_entity_poly.pdbx_seq_one_letter_code
_entity_poly.pdbx_strand_id
1 'polypeptide(L)'
;MCLRLLHGEGWGMNRTERTLTAEHLEMLKVGSGISEEVIRQRGYFTIADFADARALGLKEVQCQVPALGIPVFNVHGEQVLIVSRPDNPREREKKLVKYEWPFGQSLVISVPPQCQQHLNDPDVPLWVTEGDKKADSLASRGVCAISLNGVSGGRGTNAKGGKTRLECWQSIALNNREVILAFDSDSASNPNVMRQLAAEVKWLESRKARVRVLYLPHKENGEKQGVDDFFAAGHDLPDMEQFIREGVEYVVSPQGKDGQPNIVVNSRHLPDITDDAWRAVIAIERRRQRVFVRGETLVRTSLDDTGAMTLRAFTLDEWIGVVERAAHFVAFNQETGTTTPSRLSIAVARDMLAAWNKPDEIPRIKGIADAPFVGLDGALVTANGFDAATGIYCNMPVELRDISIPFAPTADQVHSAVALWEDLLHDFPFVSQSDRANALSFGLTPFVRPYFDDITPADLVTGTTKGSGKGLLVDTISNVATGRECRRIWMPFKSEEETDKRFIGLLHAGERHIHIDNVEGKIDSPTLAMFLTAREYGGRILGSTNSTTWAQRIQLHISGNNVVLGGDIPRRVVPVRLAPNVERPDLKSSDEFRHPDLIQYTKAHRRELVVASLILVQHWIACGRPLGNVRLGSFERWSETMGGILGAVGVQGFLEDREETLSDADADTNAWHVFVESWWTRHGDSPVTTATLYDMLDGLDVSPMPGGKADETERGKRTRLGIVMGTARNRVFGRYRIESAGKASRTKAALWKLAELPSGRITFDENSAAECLGSANVLRDLPPVANAIAVPPEPAVPPFKCTNEKTSYAPETRAGAGIRSELKRPARPAARAFSRGCIDCGTPVDSRFARCEPCTQASYKASGLAVSINR
;
A
#
# COMPACT_ATOMS: atom_id res chain seq x y z
N MET A 1 26.58 57.94 9.23
CA MET A 1 25.71 59.15 9.27
C MET A 1 24.94 59.07 10.59
N CYS A 2 25.41 59.72 11.65
CA CYS A 2 24.80 59.64 12.99
C CYS A 2 23.57 60.56 13.06
N LEU A 3 22.39 59.99 13.33
CA LEU A 3 21.20 60.75 13.69
C LEU A 3 21.34 61.25 15.14
N ARG A 4 21.43 62.56 15.33
CA ARG A 4 21.43 63.21 16.65
C ARG A 4 20.00 63.46 17.10
N LEU A 5 19.66 62.99 18.30
CA LEU A 5 18.37 63.21 18.95
C LEU A 5 18.56 64.19 20.11
N LEU A 6 17.80 65.29 20.12
CA LEU A 6 17.72 66.25 21.22
C LEU A 6 16.39 66.05 21.94
N HIS A 7 16.36 65.97 23.28
CA HIS A 7 15.36 66.58 24.19
C HIS A 7 15.49 66.11 25.67
N GLY A 8 15.14 67.04 26.59
CA GLY A 8 14.41 66.78 27.85
C GLY A 8 15.21 66.44 29.11
N GLU A 9 15.15 67.29 30.15
CA GLU A 9 15.84 67.13 31.44
C GLU A 9 15.22 66.04 32.34
N GLY A 10 16.08 65.17 32.88
CA GLY A 10 15.76 64.25 33.99
C GLY A 10 16.57 62.95 33.95
N TRP A 11 17.25 62.64 35.05
CA TRP A 11 18.20 61.52 35.32
C TRP A 11 19.66 61.81 34.94
N GLY A 12 20.48 62.05 35.99
CA GLY A 12 21.88 62.47 35.92
C GLY A 12 22.84 61.43 35.38
N MET A 13 22.87 61.27 34.06
CA MET A 13 24.09 60.91 33.33
C MET A 13 24.74 62.19 32.81
N ASN A 14 26.07 62.24 32.79
CA ASN A 14 26.79 63.28 32.06
C ASN A 14 26.26 63.35 30.62
N ARG A 15 26.18 64.58 30.08
CA ARG A 15 25.63 64.97 28.77
C ARG A 15 26.39 64.37 27.56
N THR A 16 26.58 63.07 27.48
CA THR A 16 27.01 62.38 26.26
C THR A 16 25.78 62.09 25.40
N GLU A 17 25.81 62.54 24.15
CA GLU A 17 24.75 62.32 23.16
C GLU A 17 24.39 60.81 23.12
N ARG A 18 23.15 60.47 23.48
CA ARG A 18 22.64 59.09 23.32
C ARG A 18 22.67 58.77 21.83
N THR A 19 23.49 57.79 21.45
CA THR A 19 23.69 57.38 20.05
C THR A 19 23.36 55.90 19.86
N LEU A 20 22.91 55.55 18.66
CA LEU A 20 22.72 54.17 18.22
C LEU A 20 23.90 53.75 17.35
N THR A 21 24.45 52.57 17.59
CA THR A 21 25.36 51.93 16.64
C THR A 21 24.61 51.54 15.36
N ALA A 22 25.37 51.29 14.29
CA ALA A 22 24.77 50.85 13.02
C ALA A 22 24.03 49.51 13.20
N GLU A 23 24.58 48.58 13.98
CA GLU A 23 23.96 47.27 14.21
C GLU A 23 22.63 47.41 14.98
N HIS A 24 22.58 48.26 16.01
CA HIS A 24 21.34 48.50 16.77
C HIS A 24 20.27 49.21 15.95
N LEU A 25 20.66 50.18 15.11
CA LEU A 25 19.73 50.85 14.21
C LEU A 25 19.16 49.88 13.17
N GLU A 26 19.99 49.02 12.59
CA GLU A 26 19.56 47.97 11.66
C GLU A 26 18.65 46.94 12.35
N MET A 27 18.97 46.53 13.57
CA MET A 27 18.15 45.62 14.38
C MET A 27 16.74 46.17 14.63
N LEU A 28 16.60 47.49 14.83
CA LEU A 28 15.31 48.14 15.03
C LEU A 28 14.54 48.32 13.72
N LYS A 29 15.20 48.87 12.69
CA LYS A 29 14.55 49.20 11.41
C LYS A 29 14.25 47.97 10.58
N VAL A 30 15.27 47.14 10.33
CA VAL A 30 15.17 45.96 9.45
C VAL A 30 14.69 44.77 10.27
N GLY A 31 15.33 44.50 11.41
CA GLY A 31 15.02 43.31 12.22
C GLY A 31 13.69 43.36 12.96
N SER A 32 13.04 44.52 13.08
CA SER A 32 11.78 44.67 13.80
C SER A 32 10.79 45.63 13.16
N GLY A 33 11.06 46.11 11.96
CA GLY A 33 10.13 46.95 11.19
C GLY A 33 9.74 48.26 11.87
N ILE A 34 10.57 48.82 12.76
CA ILE A 34 10.26 50.05 13.50
C ILE A 34 10.68 51.27 12.66
N SER A 35 9.77 52.23 12.49
CA SER A 35 10.02 53.47 11.75
C SER A 35 11.03 54.37 12.46
N GLU A 36 11.75 55.20 11.71
CA GLU A 36 12.71 56.15 12.30
C GLU A 36 12.06 57.16 13.25
N GLU A 37 10.82 57.55 12.97
CA GLU A 37 10.04 58.44 13.84
C GLU A 37 9.84 57.81 15.22
N VAL A 38 9.36 56.56 15.26
CA VAL A 38 9.13 55.84 16.53
C VAL A 38 10.45 55.56 17.24
N ILE A 39 11.51 55.20 16.52
CA ILE A 39 12.84 55.00 17.11
C ILE A 39 13.30 56.29 17.82
N ARG A 40 13.15 57.43 17.15
CA ARG A 40 13.50 58.76 17.69
C ARG A 40 12.66 59.11 18.90
N GLN A 41 11.33 59.00 18.81
CA GLN A 41 10.42 59.34 19.90
C GLN A 41 10.65 58.47 21.14
N ARG A 42 10.85 57.16 20.93
CA ARG A 42 11.15 56.22 22.01
C ARG A 42 12.52 56.50 22.66
N GLY A 43 13.46 57.09 21.92
CA GLY A 43 14.77 57.44 22.44
C GLY A 43 15.71 56.24 22.63
N TYR A 44 15.62 55.22 21.77
CA TYR A 44 16.54 54.08 21.77
C TYR A 44 18.00 54.54 21.70
N PHE A 45 18.89 53.84 22.40
CA PHE A 45 20.32 54.14 22.39
C PHE A 45 21.16 52.89 22.66
N THR A 46 22.47 52.98 22.41
CA THR A 46 23.42 51.91 22.74
C THR A 46 24.04 52.16 24.11
N ILE A 47 23.96 51.18 24.99
CA ILE A 47 24.72 51.13 26.25
C ILE A 47 26.07 50.49 25.91
N ALA A 48 27.11 51.31 25.81
CA ALA A 48 28.41 50.88 25.29
C ALA A 48 29.31 50.27 26.36
N ASP A 49 29.25 50.77 27.60
CA ASP A 49 30.12 50.35 28.67
C ASP A 49 29.40 50.00 29.97
N PHE A 50 30.14 49.30 30.84
CA PHE A 50 29.63 48.79 32.11
C PHE A 50 29.22 49.91 33.08
N ALA A 51 29.89 51.07 33.05
CA ALA A 51 29.61 52.18 33.95
C ALA A 51 28.26 52.81 33.60
N ASP A 52 27.98 52.99 32.31
CA ASP A 52 26.68 53.43 31.81
C ASP A 52 25.57 52.45 32.19
N ALA A 53 25.79 51.14 32.01
CA ALA A 53 24.83 50.13 32.42
C ALA A 53 24.52 50.19 33.93
N ARG A 54 25.54 50.36 34.79
CA ARG A 54 25.37 50.49 36.24
C ARG A 54 24.61 51.76 36.62
N ALA A 55 24.84 52.87 35.93
CA ALA A 55 24.16 54.14 36.17
C ALA A 55 22.64 54.04 35.89
N LEU A 56 22.22 53.10 35.04
CA LEU A 56 20.80 52.82 34.73
C LEU A 56 20.09 51.94 35.78
N GLY A 57 20.75 51.60 36.89
CA GLY A 57 20.16 50.78 37.95
C GLY A 57 20.22 49.27 37.71
N LEU A 58 20.98 48.82 36.71
CA LEU A 58 21.28 47.40 36.49
C LEU A 58 22.27 46.90 37.55
N LYS A 59 22.07 45.68 38.06
CA LYS A 59 23.11 45.00 38.89
C LYS A 59 24.30 44.60 38.03
N GLU A 60 25.46 44.40 38.67
CA GLU A 60 26.70 43.98 38.01
C GLU A 60 26.50 42.77 37.06
N VAL A 61 25.77 41.74 37.50
CA VAL A 61 25.44 40.58 36.66
C VAL A 61 24.57 40.93 35.44
N GLN A 62 23.79 42.00 35.50
CA GLN A 62 22.90 42.47 34.42
C GLN A 62 23.58 43.45 33.46
N CYS A 63 24.77 43.97 33.80
CA CYS A 63 25.51 44.97 33.01
C CYS A 63 26.28 44.31 31.85
N GLN A 64 25.57 43.49 31.06
CA GLN A 64 26.11 42.89 29.85
C GLN A 64 26.08 43.95 28.74
N VAL A 65 27.24 44.32 28.22
CA VAL A 65 27.41 45.35 27.18
C VAL A 65 28.31 44.82 26.05
N PRO A 66 28.18 45.31 24.80
CA PRO A 66 27.20 46.31 24.35
C PRO A 66 25.75 45.80 24.43
N ALA A 67 24.83 46.74 24.64
CA ALA A 67 23.40 46.44 24.75
C ALA A 67 22.54 47.55 24.15
N LEU A 68 21.36 47.19 23.65
CA LEU A 68 20.33 48.15 23.28
C LEU A 68 19.58 48.62 24.53
N GLY A 69 19.65 49.92 24.80
CA GLY A 69 18.85 50.60 25.82
C GLY A 69 17.48 50.97 25.28
N ILE A 70 16.43 50.50 25.98
CA ILE A 70 15.03 50.70 25.63
C ILE A 70 14.36 51.54 26.74
N PRO A 71 14.14 52.84 26.53
CA PRO A 71 13.37 53.64 27.47
C PRO A 71 11.93 53.13 27.60
N VAL A 72 11.44 53.04 28.83
CA VAL A 72 10.09 52.61 29.17
C VAL A 72 9.29 53.83 29.63
N PHE A 73 8.22 54.14 28.89
CA PHE A 73 7.29 55.22 29.22
C PHE A 73 6.03 54.61 29.82
N ASN A 74 5.60 55.12 30.99
CA ASN A 74 4.37 54.67 31.64
C ASN A 74 3.13 55.22 30.92
N VAL A 75 1.93 54.89 31.41
CA VAL A 75 0.64 55.37 30.86
C VAL A 75 0.39 56.89 31.00
N HIS A 76 1.30 57.62 31.65
CA HIS A 76 1.24 59.08 31.82
C HIS A 76 2.28 59.82 30.96
N GLY A 77 3.03 59.11 30.11
CA GLY A 77 4.08 59.69 29.26
C GLY A 77 5.40 59.94 29.98
N GLU A 78 5.57 59.47 31.21
CA GLU A 78 6.80 59.66 31.97
C GLU A 78 7.79 58.52 31.67
N GLN A 79 9.05 58.84 31.39
CA GLN A 79 10.11 57.85 31.26
C GLN A 79 10.49 57.33 32.65
N VAL A 80 10.06 56.12 33.00
CA VAL A 80 10.19 55.58 34.37
C VAL A 80 11.42 54.70 34.58
N LEU A 81 11.91 54.03 33.53
CA LEU A 81 13.13 53.21 33.58
C LEU A 81 13.67 52.93 32.17
N ILE A 82 14.81 52.27 32.09
CA ILE A 82 15.42 51.78 30.84
C ILE A 82 15.64 50.27 30.97
N VAL A 83 15.11 49.50 30.03
CA VAL A 83 15.37 48.06 29.88
C VAL A 83 16.61 47.89 29.01
N SER A 84 17.50 46.98 29.40
CA SER A 84 18.68 46.62 28.60
C SER A 84 18.43 45.33 27.82
N ARG A 85 18.76 45.31 26.53
CA ARG A 85 18.78 44.11 25.69
C ARG A 85 20.22 43.87 25.24
N PRO A 86 21.01 43.06 25.97
CA PRO A 86 22.40 42.78 25.63
C PRO A 86 22.54 42.06 24.29
N ASP A 87 23.59 42.39 23.54
CA ASP A 87 23.95 41.66 22.33
C ASP A 87 24.36 40.22 22.65
N ASN A 88 25.05 40.05 23.78
CA ASN A 88 25.42 38.76 24.35
C ASN A 88 24.67 38.52 25.66
N PRO A 89 23.44 37.97 25.62
CA PRO A 89 22.63 37.75 26.81
C PRO A 89 23.23 36.65 27.70
N ARG A 90 23.21 36.85 29.01
CA ARG A 90 23.65 35.83 29.97
C ARG A 90 22.64 34.71 30.13
N GLU A 91 23.12 33.58 30.64
CA GLU A 91 22.29 32.45 31.02
C GLU A 91 21.85 32.53 32.49
N ARG A 92 20.58 32.23 32.76
CA ARG A 92 20.03 32.04 34.11
C ARG A 92 19.11 30.83 34.09
N GLU A 93 19.36 29.86 34.97
CA GLU A 93 18.53 28.64 35.08
C GLU A 93 18.34 27.91 33.73
N LYS A 94 19.43 27.75 32.95
CA LYS A 94 19.42 27.13 31.62
C LYS A 94 18.62 27.87 30.54
N LYS A 95 18.33 29.16 30.75
CA LYS A 95 17.65 30.03 29.78
C LYS A 95 18.43 31.31 29.55
N LEU A 96 18.52 31.74 28.30
CA LEU A 96 19.10 33.02 27.92
C LEU A 96 18.17 34.17 28.34
N VAL A 97 18.70 35.14 29.07
CA VAL A 97 17.99 36.35 29.51
C VAL A 97 18.18 37.43 28.45
N LYS A 98 17.27 37.47 27.47
CA LYS A 98 17.35 38.40 26.34
C LYS A 98 17.13 39.88 26.73
N TYR A 99 16.36 40.12 27.80
CA TYR A 99 16.03 41.46 28.29
C TYR A 99 16.28 41.53 29.80
N GLU A 100 16.98 42.56 30.24
CA GLU A 100 17.33 42.83 31.62
C GLU A 100 16.50 43.99 32.16
N TRP A 101 15.61 43.66 33.09
CA TRP A 101 14.84 44.64 33.85
C TRP A 101 15.68 45.16 35.03
N PRO A 102 15.77 46.48 35.27
CA PRO A 102 16.55 47.03 36.38
C PRO A 102 16.13 46.44 37.73
N PHE A 103 17.13 46.12 38.57
CA PHE A 103 16.88 45.40 39.81
C PHE A 103 16.02 46.23 40.78
N GLY A 104 15.02 45.58 41.38
CA GLY A 104 14.15 46.21 42.39
C GLY A 104 13.06 47.12 41.83
N GLN A 105 13.02 47.32 40.51
CA GLN A 105 11.95 48.09 39.87
C GLN A 105 10.69 47.25 39.68
N SER A 106 9.54 47.83 40.04
CA SER A 106 8.23 47.24 39.78
C SER A 106 7.97 47.15 38.28
N LEU A 107 7.20 46.15 37.87
CA LEU A 107 6.76 46.05 36.48
C LEU A 107 5.77 47.18 36.15
N VAL A 108 5.86 47.70 34.93
CA VAL A 108 5.00 48.79 34.44
C VAL A 108 4.60 48.48 32.99
N ILE A 109 3.37 48.86 32.61
CA ILE A 109 2.95 48.83 31.22
C ILE A 109 3.74 49.90 30.47
N SER A 110 4.43 49.47 29.42
CA SER A 110 5.18 50.39 28.58
C SER A 110 4.34 50.82 27.38
N VAL A 111 4.37 52.10 27.08
CA VAL A 111 3.55 52.71 26.02
C VAL A 111 4.48 53.45 25.05
N PRO A 112 4.45 53.16 23.74
CA PRO A 112 5.13 53.98 22.74
C PRO A 112 4.67 55.46 22.86
N PRO A 113 5.57 56.45 22.85
CA PRO A 113 5.21 57.84 23.12
C PRO A 113 4.04 58.40 22.29
N GLN A 114 3.98 58.09 20.99
CA GLN A 114 2.87 58.48 20.12
C GLN A 114 1.53 57.80 20.45
N CYS A 115 1.52 56.68 21.16
CA CYS A 115 0.27 56.00 21.56
C CYS A 115 -0.36 56.62 22.82
N GLN A 116 0.37 57.47 23.56
CA GLN A 116 -0.08 58.06 24.83
C GLN A 116 -1.42 58.82 24.69
N GLN A 117 -1.54 59.61 23.63
CA GLN A 117 -2.74 60.42 23.35
C GLN A 117 -4.00 59.59 23.06
N HIS A 118 -3.87 58.28 22.78
CA HIS A 118 -4.97 57.40 22.43
C HIS A 118 -5.39 56.48 23.60
N LEU A 119 -4.71 56.52 24.75
CA LEU A 119 -5.00 55.60 25.85
C LEU A 119 -6.38 55.84 26.49
N ASN A 120 -6.83 57.09 26.55
CA ASN A 120 -8.10 57.51 27.12
C ASN A 120 -9.27 57.46 26.12
N ASP A 121 -9.02 57.13 24.86
CA ASP A 121 -10.02 57.07 23.79
C ASP A 121 -10.47 55.60 23.55
N PRO A 122 -11.72 55.24 23.91
CA PRO A 122 -12.23 53.88 23.69
C PRO A 122 -12.59 53.58 22.23
N ASP A 123 -12.67 54.58 21.34
CA ASP A 123 -12.99 54.39 19.92
C ASP A 123 -11.76 53.98 19.10
N VAL A 124 -10.55 54.20 19.63
CA VAL A 124 -9.29 53.76 19.01
C VAL A 124 -8.95 52.34 19.49
N PRO A 125 -8.85 51.32 18.61
CA PRO A 125 -8.46 49.96 19.01
C PRO A 125 -7.13 49.91 19.74
N LEU A 126 -7.06 49.09 20.80
CA LEU A 126 -5.85 48.90 21.60
C LEU A 126 -5.19 47.57 21.28
N TRP A 127 -3.94 47.61 20.86
CA TRP A 127 -3.11 46.42 20.67
C TRP A 127 -2.26 46.16 21.91
N VAL A 128 -2.27 44.94 22.41
CA VAL A 128 -1.52 44.55 23.61
C VAL A 128 -0.50 43.49 23.24
N THR A 129 0.78 43.81 23.45
CA THR A 129 1.90 42.92 23.12
C THR A 129 2.67 42.53 24.37
N GLU A 130 3.52 41.51 24.25
CA GLU A 130 4.40 41.05 25.33
C GLU A 130 5.71 41.83 25.43
N GLY A 131 6.08 42.69 24.47
CA GLY A 131 7.39 43.33 24.46
C GLY A 131 7.45 44.66 23.72
N ASP A 132 8.40 45.51 24.10
CA ASP A 132 8.47 46.90 23.63
C ASP A 132 8.70 47.07 22.14
N LYS A 133 9.61 46.29 21.55
CA LYS A 133 9.88 46.33 20.10
C LYS A 133 8.63 45.98 19.27
N LYS A 134 7.78 45.09 19.79
CA LYS A 134 6.51 44.69 19.17
C LYS A 134 5.49 45.83 19.23
N ALA A 135 5.34 46.45 20.39
CA ALA A 135 4.49 47.62 20.56
C ALA A 135 4.95 48.78 19.66
N ASP A 136 6.25 49.06 19.60
CA ASP A 136 6.82 50.13 18.76
C ASP A 136 6.71 49.81 17.26
N SER A 137 6.81 48.53 16.87
CA SER A 137 6.58 48.11 15.50
C SER A 137 5.12 48.30 15.07
N LEU A 138 4.16 47.98 15.94
CA LEU A 138 2.74 48.27 15.70
C LEU A 138 2.49 49.78 15.65
N ALA A 139 3.06 50.52 16.60
CA ALA A 139 2.94 51.97 16.63
C ALA A 139 3.47 52.61 15.32
N SER A 140 4.54 52.06 14.74
CA SER A 140 5.09 52.51 13.44
C SER A 140 4.12 52.38 12.28
N ARG A 141 3.00 51.66 12.44
CA ARG A 141 1.91 51.52 11.47
C ARG A 141 0.65 52.29 11.86
N GLY A 142 0.75 53.19 12.84
CA GLY A 142 -0.31 54.11 13.23
C GLY A 142 -1.37 53.53 14.18
N VAL A 143 -1.18 52.32 14.71
CA VAL A 143 -2.11 51.74 15.70
C VAL A 143 -1.68 52.04 17.13
N CYS A 144 -2.65 52.15 18.04
CA CYS A 144 -2.38 52.34 19.48
C CYS A 144 -1.97 51.00 20.10
N ALA A 145 -0.72 50.90 20.56
CA ALA A 145 -0.17 49.68 21.13
C ALA A 145 0.41 49.89 22.53
N ILE A 146 0.41 48.84 23.35
CA ILE A 146 1.09 48.78 24.65
C ILE A 146 1.89 47.48 24.77
N SER A 147 2.91 47.50 25.63
CA SER A 147 3.72 46.35 26.01
C SER A 147 3.50 46.00 27.48
N LEU A 148 3.17 44.74 27.74
CA LEU A 148 3.06 44.20 29.10
C LEU A 148 4.42 43.84 29.70
N ASN A 149 5.49 43.73 28.90
CA ASN A 149 6.79 43.22 29.35
C ASN A 149 6.71 41.79 29.91
N GLY A 150 6.25 40.88 29.06
CA GLY A 150 5.99 39.47 29.31
C GLY A 150 4.51 39.15 29.34
N VAL A 151 4.15 37.91 29.03
CA VAL A 151 2.74 37.44 28.96
C VAL A 151 1.99 37.52 30.30
N SER A 152 2.71 37.53 31.43
CA SER A 152 2.14 37.75 32.77
C SER A 152 2.10 39.22 33.19
N GLY A 153 2.63 40.11 32.36
CA GLY A 153 3.04 41.46 32.74
C GLY A 153 1.89 42.45 33.00
N GLY A 154 0.65 42.06 32.72
CA GLY A 154 -0.52 42.82 33.21
C GLY A 154 -0.69 42.78 34.75
N ARG A 155 0.18 42.08 35.48
CA ARG A 155 0.14 41.90 36.94
C ARG A 155 1.48 42.23 37.59
N GLY A 156 1.43 42.90 38.73
CA GLY A 156 2.58 43.23 39.58
C GLY A 156 2.58 42.46 40.91
N THR A 157 3.62 42.68 41.69
CA THR A 157 3.70 42.25 43.09
C THR A 157 3.51 43.47 43.99
N ASN A 158 2.54 43.43 44.91
CA ASN A 158 2.33 44.48 45.89
C ASN A 158 3.41 44.46 46.99
N ALA A 159 3.43 45.49 47.85
CA ALA A 159 4.44 45.63 48.91
C ALA A 159 4.51 44.46 49.92
N LYS A 160 3.47 43.61 49.99
CA LYS A 160 3.42 42.43 50.86
C LYS A 160 3.68 41.11 50.10
N GLY A 161 4.12 41.18 48.84
CA GLY A 161 4.43 39.99 48.03
C GLY A 161 3.25 39.39 47.26
N GLY A 162 2.03 39.91 47.42
CA GLY A 162 0.83 39.41 46.73
C GLY A 162 0.78 39.83 45.25
N LYS A 163 0.25 38.97 44.38
CA LYS A 163 0.07 39.28 42.95
C LYS A 163 -1.24 40.03 42.71
N THR A 164 -1.16 41.22 42.11
CA THR A 164 -2.31 42.09 41.83
C THR A 164 -2.23 42.62 40.39
N ARG A 165 -3.34 43.13 39.85
CA ARG A 165 -3.31 43.89 38.59
C ARG A 165 -2.47 45.15 38.78
N LEU A 166 -1.76 45.56 37.73
CA LEU A 166 -1.05 46.85 37.75
C LEU A 166 -2.05 48.00 37.80
N GLU A 167 -1.76 49.00 38.64
CA GLU A 167 -2.64 50.16 38.83
C GLU A 167 -2.82 50.97 37.55
N CYS A 168 -1.79 51.05 36.70
CA CYS A 168 -1.81 51.75 35.42
C CYS A 168 -2.93 51.32 34.46
N TRP A 169 -3.51 50.13 34.64
CA TRP A 169 -4.72 49.72 33.90
C TRP A 169 -5.93 50.62 34.16
N GLN A 170 -5.97 51.33 35.29
CA GLN A 170 -7.05 52.27 35.59
C GLN A 170 -7.00 53.53 34.69
N SER A 171 -5.85 53.82 34.09
CA SER A 171 -5.66 54.99 33.22
C SER A 171 -5.90 54.69 31.74
N ILE A 172 -6.24 53.44 31.40
CA ILE A 172 -6.53 53.01 30.03
C ILE A 172 -8.04 52.81 29.91
N ALA A 173 -8.69 53.53 28.98
CA ALA A 173 -10.10 53.33 28.70
C ALA A 173 -10.31 51.96 28.04
N LEU A 174 -11.20 51.12 28.58
CA LEU A 174 -11.46 49.75 28.11
C LEU A 174 -12.94 49.48 27.79
N ASN A 175 -13.85 50.32 28.28
CA ASN A 175 -15.29 50.12 28.14
C ASN A 175 -15.72 50.19 26.67
N ASN A 176 -16.28 49.09 26.15
CA ASN A 176 -16.66 48.93 24.75
C ASN A 176 -15.51 49.20 23.76
N ARG A 177 -14.26 49.17 24.23
CA ARG A 177 -13.08 49.33 23.40
C ARG A 177 -12.72 48.00 22.77
N GLU A 178 -12.31 48.05 21.51
CA GLU A 178 -11.69 46.90 20.88
C GLU A 178 -10.26 46.70 21.39
N VAL A 179 -9.95 45.49 21.86
CA VAL A 179 -8.63 45.14 22.36
C VAL A 179 -8.12 43.90 21.63
N ILE A 180 -6.97 44.00 20.96
CA ILE A 180 -6.32 42.88 20.26
C ILE A 180 -5.11 42.43 21.08
N LEU A 181 -5.13 41.19 21.57
CA LEU A 181 -3.97 40.56 22.20
C LEU A 181 -3.06 39.95 21.13
N ALA A 182 -1.85 40.50 20.97
CA ALA A 182 -0.88 40.14 19.95
C ALA A 182 0.41 39.59 20.59
N PHE A 183 0.34 38.33 21.03
CA PHE A 183 1.49 37.59 21.57
C PHE A 183 2.22 36.82 20.44
N ASP A 184 3.36 36.22 20.77
CA ASP A 184 4.12 35.39 19.81
C ASP A 184 3.28 34.21 19.27
N SER A 185 3.67 33.71 18.10
CA SER A 185 3.02 32.59 17.41
C SER A 185 2.96 31.28 18.21
N ASP A 186 3.77 31.14 19.27
CA ASP A 186 3.74 29.98 20.19
C ASP A 186 2.68 30.11 21.31
N SER A 187 1.94 31.23 21.36
CA SER A 187 0.86 31.43 22.33
C SER A 187 -0.26 30.39 22.21
N ALA A 188 -0.51 29.87 21.00
CA ALA A 188 -1.46 28.80 20.74
C ALA A 188 -0.94 27.40 21.15
N SER A 189 0.38 27.18 21.10
CA SER A 189 0.97 25.85 21.31
C SER A 189 1.62 25.67 22.70
N ASN A 190 1.85 26.75 23.45
CA ASN A 190 2.40 26.72 24.80
C ASN A 190 1.28 26.81 25.87
N PRO A 191 0.98 25.73 26.62
CA PRO A 191 -0.13 25.72 27.57
C PRO A 191 -0.03 26.77 28.68
N ASN A 192 1.19 27.16 29.07
CA ASN A 192 1.38 28.19 30.09
C ASN A 192 1.12 29.59 29.57
N VAL A 193 1.44 29.86 28.30
CA VAL A 193 1.15 31.15 27.66
C VAL A 193 -0.35 31.23 27.37
N MET A 194 -0.95 30.17 26.81
CA MET A 194 -2.39 30.10 26.54
C MET A 194 -3.23 30.31 27.81
N ARG A 195 -2.86 29.71 28.95
CA ARG A 195 -3.57 29.94 30.23
C ARG A 195 -3.52 31.41 30.66
N GLN A 196 -2.38 32.08 30.44
CA GLN A 196 -2.23 33.49 30.79
C GLN A 196 -3.01 34.39 29.83
N LEU A 197 -2.96 34.09 28.53
CA LEU A 197 -3.77 34.73 27.51
C LEU A 197 -5.27 34.63 27.85
N ALA A 198 -5.77 33.43 28.18
CA ALA A 198 -7.17 33.23 28.57
C ALA A 198 -7.55 33.97 29.85
N ALA A 199 -6.65 34.05 30.84
CA ALA A 199 -6.87 34.85 32.03
C ALA A 199 -6.89 36.37 31.73
N GLU A 200 -6.11 36.82 30.75
CA GLU A 200 -6.08 38.22 30.30
C GLU A 200 -7.37 38.59 29.56
N VAL A 201 -7.81 37.74 28.62
CA VAL A 201 -9.09 37.89 27.90
C VAL A 201 -10.25 38.02 28.88
N LYS A 202 -10.43 37.05 29.79
CA LYS A 202 -11.51 37.08 30.79
C LYS A 202 -11.50 38.34 31.64
N TRP A 203 -10.32 38.83 32.01
CA TRP A 203 -10.21 40.05 32.81
C TRP A 203 -10.55 41.30 32.01
N LEU A 204 -10.08 41.43 30.77
CA LEU A 204 -10.41 42.56 29.89
C LEU A 204 -11.91 42.59 29.56
N GLU A 205 -12.51 41.43 29.29
CA GLU A 205 -13.96 41.29 29.09
C GLU A 205 -14.74 41.69 30.35
N SER A 206 -14.24 41.36 31.55
CA SER A 206 -14.86 41.81 32.82
C SER A 206 -14.85 43.34 32.98
N ARG A 207 -14.00 44.04 32.22
CA ARG A 207 -13.95 45.51 32.11
C ARG A 207 -14.74 46.03 30.90
N LYS A 208 -15.57 45.20 30.28
CA LYS A 208 -16.42 45.48 29.11
C LYS A 208 -15.63 45.76 27.81
N ALA A 209 -14.38 45.30 27.70
CA ALA A 209 -13.65 45.35 26.42
C ALA A 209 -14.19 44.28 25.44
N ARG A 210 -14.15 44.57 24.14
CA ARG A 210 -14.36 43.59 23.07
C ARG A 210 -12.99 43.01 22.70
N VAL A 211 -12.70 41.82 23.20
CA VAL A 211 -11.36 41.23 23.09
C VAL A 211 -11.27 40.30 21.88
N ARG A 212 -10.26 40.50 21.05
CA ARG A 212 -9.86 39.61 19.96
C ARG A 212 -8.42 39.15 20.16
N VAL A 213 -8.05 38.01 19.60
CA VAL A 213 -6.71 37.43 19.75
C VAL A 213 -6.07 37.26 18.38
N LEU A 214 -4.82 37.69 18.24
CA LEU A 214 -4.02 37.47 17.04
C LEU A 214 -3.25 36.14 17.16
N TYR A 215 -3.45 35.23 16.19
CA TYR A 215 -2.75 33.96 16.09
C TYR A 215 -1.86 33.91 14.84
N LEU A 216 -0.66 34.50 14.92
CA LEU A 216 0.31 34.46 13.82
C LEU A 216 0.80 33.04 13.53
N PRO A 217 1.09 32.70 12.25
CA PRO A 217 1.80 31.47 11.92
C PRO A 217 3.25 31.50 12.44
N HIS A 218 3.86 30.32 12.56
CA HIS A 218 5.32 30.23 12.71
C HIS A 218 6.02 30.69 11.42
N LYS A 219 7.29 31.09 11.51
CA LYS A 219 8.13 31.35 10.33
C LYS A 219 8.24 30.07 9.48
N GLU A 220 8.58 30.20 8.19
CA GLU A 220 8.71 29.05 7.27
C GLU A 220 9.70 27.97 7.76
N ASN A 221 10.70 28.38 8.55
CA ASN A 221 11.68 27.49 9.18
C ASN A 221 11.18 26.81 10.48
N GLY A 222 9.93 27.07 10.89
CA GLY A 222 9.33 26.55 12.12
C GLY A 222 9.63 27.36 13.39
N GLU A 223 10.40 28.44 13.32
CA GLU A 223 10.68 29.30 14.47
C GLU A 223 9.46 30.16 14.87
N LYS A 224 9.39 30.55 16.14
CA LYS A 224 8.35 31.47 16.60
C LYS A 224 8.48 32.86 15.99
N GLN A 225 7.35 33.51 15.76
CA GLN A 225 7.26 34.82 15.14
C GLN A 225 6.45 35.78 16.01
N GLY A 226 6.95 37.00 16.19
CA GLY A 226 6.18 38.11 16.75
C GLY A 226 5.63 39.06 15.67
N VAL A 227 4.83 40.05 16.07
CA VAL A 227 4.34 41.09 15.14
C VAL A 227 5.48 41.87 14.48
N ASP A 228 6.56 42.12 15.21
CA ASP A 228 7.77 42.78 14.72
C ASP A 228 8.49 41.96 13.64
N ASP A 229 8.61 40.64 13.82
CA ASP A 229 9.16 39.73 12.81
C ASP A 229 8.26 39.63 11.57
N PHE A 230 6.94 39.59 11.74
CA PHE A 230 5.97 39.49 10.64
C PHE A 230 6.05 40.71 9.72
N PHE A 231 6.14 41.89 10.33
CA PHE A 231 6.35 43.14 9.63
C PHE A 231 7.75 43.29 9.01
N ALA A 232 8.79 42.79 9.69
CA ALA A 232 10.15 42.75 9.14
C ALA A 232 10.26 41.85 7.90
N ALA A 233 9.40 40.84 7.77
CA ALA A 233 9.31 39.96 6.60
C ALA A 233 8.60 40.61 5.39
N GLY A 234 8.09 41.84 5.52
CA GLY A 234 7.49 42.60 4.41
C GLY A 234 5.97 42.60 4.37
N HIS A 235 5.30 41.99 5.34
CA HIS A 235 3.84 42.01 5.47
C HIS A 235 3.32 43.34 6.06
N ASP A 236 2.04 43.64 5.83
CA ASP A 236 1.36 44.82 6.35
C ASP A 236 0.27 44.50 7.40
N LEU A 237 -0.46 45.53 7.85
CA LEU A 237 -1.54 45.36 8.84
C LEU A 237 -2.71 44.51 8.28
N PRO A 238 -3.24 44.78 7.07
CA PRO A 238 -4.23 43.91 6.43
C PRO A 238 -3.81 42.44 6.36
N ASP A 239 -2.55 42.15 6.02
CA ASP A 239 -2.00 40.79 6.03
C ASP A 239 -2.04 40.15 7.43
N MET A 240 -1.97 40.95 8.49
CA MET A 240 -2.01 40.48 9.88
C MET A 240 -3.45 40.27 10.36
N GLU A 241 -4.39 41.12 9.96
CA GLU A 241 -5.78 41.11 10.43
C GLU A 241 -6.51 39.80 10.11
N GLN A 242 -6.14 39.10 9.04
CA GLN A 242 -6.69 37.77 8.69
C GLN A 242 -6.42 36.69 9.76
N PHE A 243 -5.44 36.91 10.64
CA PHE A 243 -5.08 35.99 11.72
C PHE A 243 -5.75 36.33 13.06
N ILE A 244 -6.62 37.33 13.08
CA ILE A 244 -7.38 37.70 14.27
C ILE A 244 -8.59 36.75 14.41
N ARG A 245 -8.85 36.30 15.64
CA ARG A 245 -9.98 35.44 16.01
C ARG A 245 -10.79 36.07 17.14
N GLU A 246 -12.08 35.74 17.19
CA GLU A 246 -12.94 36.08 18.33
C GLU A 246 -12.68 35.10 19.48
N GLY A 247 -12.24 35.60 20.63
CA GLY A 247 -11.95 34.78 21.81
C GLY A 247 -10.66 33.95 21.73
N VAL A 248 -10.51 33.02 22.67
CA VAL A 248 -9.36 32.12 22.77
C VAL A 248 -9.67 30.80 22.08
N GLU A 249 -8.97 30.49 20.99
CA GLU A 249 -8.98 29.17 20.39
C GLU A 249 -8.00 28.26 21.13
N TYR A 250 -8.51 27.15 21.66
CA TYR A 250 -7.65 26.12 22.24
C TYR A 250 -7.17 25.16 21.15
N VAL A 251 -5.88 25.19 20.86
CA VAL A 251 -5.26 24.29 19.90
C VAL A 251 -4.65 23.11 20.65
N VAL A 252 -5.21 21.92 20.44
CA VAL A 252 -4.60 20.68 20.93
C VAL A 252 -3.28 20.48 20.21
N SER A 253 -2.20 20.21 20.94
CA SER A 253 -0.91 19.85 20.33
C SER A 253 -1.12 18.68 19.36
N PRO A 254 -0.80 18.84 18.07
CA PRO A 254 -1.06 17.81 17.07
C PRO A 254 -0.25 16.52 17.30
N GLN A 255 0.83 16.59 18.07
CA GLN A 255 1.69 15.46 18.42
C GLN A 255 1.90 15.33 19.93
N GLY A 256 2.00 14.09 20.39
CA GLY A 256 2.48 13.69 21.70
C GLY A 256 4.00 13.86 21.82
N LYS A 257 4.53 13.69 23.04
CA LYS A 257 5.96 13.90 23.35
C LYS A 257 6.91 12.96 22.60
N ASP A 258 6.41 11.83 22.12
CA ASP A 258 7.14 10.80 21.37
C ASP A 258 6.99 10.96 19.84
N GLY A 259 6.34 12.04 19.38
CA GLY A 259 6.12 12.32 17.96
C GLY A 259 4.94 11.59 17.33
N GLN A 260 4.21 10.75 18.07
CA GLN A 260 2.94 10.18 17.58
C GLN A 260 1.83 11.24 17.59
N PRO A 261 0.86 11.19 16.67
CA PRO A 261 -0.23 12.16 16.65
C PRO A 261 -1.13 12.02 17.89
N ASN A 262 -1.64 13.15 18.40
CA ASN A 262 -2.72 13.14 19.38
C ASN A 262 -4.07 13.15 18.62
N ILE A 263 -4.97 12.23 18.93
CA ILE A 263 -6.32 12.18 18.37
C ILE A 263 -7.33 12.50 19.46
N VAL A 264 -8.03 13.63 19.32
CA VAL A 264 -9.10 14.03 20.24
C VAL A 264 -10.33 13.17 19.98
N VAL A 265 -10.88 12.53 21.02
CA VAL A 265 -12.02 11.59 20.89
C VAL A 265 -13.37 12.14 21.35
N ASN A 266 -13.39 13.22 22.13
CA ASN A 266 -14.63 13.82 22.63
C ASN A 266 -15.05 15.04 21.80
N SER A 267 -16.34 15.34 21.81
CA SER A 267 -16.92 16.51 21.11
C SER A 267 -16.60 16.58 19.61
N ARG A 268 -16.43 15.43 18.97
CA ARG A 268 -16.17 15.27 17.53
C ARG A 268 -17.07 14.19 16.93
N HIS A 269 -17.31 14.26 15.62
CA HIS A 269 -18.06 13.23 14.92
C HIS A 269 -17.20 11.99 14.67
N LEU A 270 -17.85 10.84 14.63
CA LEU A 270 -17.19 9.55 14.41
C LEU A 270 -16.33 9.51 13.11
N PRO A 271 -16.77 10.06 11.96
CA PRO A 271 -15.95 10.06 10.75
C PRO A 271 -14.64 10.83 10.91
N ASP A 272 -14.66 12.00 11.58
CA ASP A 272 -13.46 12.83 11.75
C ASP A 272 -12.40 12.12 12.59
N ILE A 273 -12.84 11.42 13.64
CA ILE A 273 -11.95 10.64 14.50
C ILE A 273 -11.39 9.43 13.73
N THR A 274 -12.22 8.81 12.90
CA THR A 274 -11.85 7.66 12.06
C THR A 274 -10.84 8.05 10.99
N ASP A 275 -11.01 9.21 10.33
CA ASP A 275 -10.07 9.72 9.34
C ASP A 275 -8.69 10.00 9.95
N ASP A 276 -8.65 10.61 11.14
CA ASP A 276 -7.39 10.84 11.85
C ASP A 276 -6.73 9.51 12.26
N ALA A 277 -7.53 8.53 12.71
CA ALA A 277 -7.04 7.20 13.04
C ALA A 277 -6.49 6.47 11.80
N TRP A 278 -7.14 6.59 10.65
CA TRP A 278 -6.65 6.05 9.38
C TRP A 278 -5.32 6.69 8.99
N ARG A 279 -5.22 8.02 9.04
CA ARG A 279 -3.95 8.73 8.75
C ARG A 279 -2.81 8.24 9.65
N ALA A 280 -3.08 8.06 10.94
CA ALA A 280 -2.10 7.55 11.89
C ALA A 280 -1.66 6.11 11.56
N VAL A 281 -2.62 5.21 11.28
CA VAL A 281 -2.32 3.82 10.88
C VAL A 281 -1.54 3.79 9.56
N ILE A 282 -1.97 4.53 8.54
CA ILE A 282 -1.29 4.61 7.24
C ILE A 282 0.15 5.10 7.41
N ALA A 283 0.38 6.10 8.25
CA ALA A 283 1.74 6.62 8.50
C ALA A 283 2.69 5.54 9.06
N ILE A 284 2.19 4.67 9.95
CA ILE A 284 2.98 3.55 10.49
C ILE A 284 3.11 2.41 9.48
N GLU A 285 2.03 2.05 8.80
CA GLU A 285 1.98 0.89 7.93
C GLU A 285 2.67 1.11 6.58
N ARG A 286 2.83 2.37 6.14
CA ARG A 286 3.77 2.74 5.06
C ARG A 286 5.18 2.21 5.32
N ARG A 287 5.58 2.13 6.58
CA ARG A 287 6.86 1.58 7.01
C ARG A 287 6.76 0.08 7.29
N ARG A 288 5.79 -0.34 8.09
CA ARG A 288 5.77 -1.71 8.63
C ARG A 288 5.21 -2.77 7.69
N GLN A 289 4.34 -2.40 6.75
CA GLN A 289 3.70 -3.31 5.78
C GLN A 289 3.09 -4.57 6.42
N ARG A 290 2.27 -4.41 7.46
CA ARG A 290 1.62 -5.52 8.16
C ARG A 290 0.11 -5.58 7.93
N VAL A 291 -0.49 -4.45 7.52
CA VAL A 291 -1.93 -4.32 7.27
C VAL A 291 -2.17 -4.24 5.76
N PHE A 292 -3.08 -5.08 5.27
CA PHE A 292 -3.46 -5.17 3.87
C PHE A 292 -4.97 -5.29 3.73
N VAL A 293 -5.47 -5.08 2.52
CA VAL A 293 -6.86 -5.38 2.14
C VAL A 293 -6.87 -6.62 1.24
N ARG A 294 -7.74 -7.59 1.53
CA ARG A 294 -8.01 -8.72 0.64
C ARG A 294 -9.52 -8.83 0.43
N GLY A 295 -9.95 -8.63 -0.82
CA GLY A 295 -11.36 -8.35 -1.11
C GLY A 295 -11.78 -7.03 -0.44
N GLU A 296 -12.64 -7.14 0.57
CA GLU A 296 -13.10 -6.02 1.43
C GLU A 296 -12.59 -6.11 2.87
N THR A 297 -11.89 -7.20 3.20
CA THR A 297 -11.46 -7.51 4.57
C THR A 297 -10.06 -6.99 4.85
N LEU A 298 -9.85 -6.37 6.01
CA LEU A 298 -8.50 -6.08 6.51
C LEU A 298 -7.83 -7.38 6.97
N VAL A 299 -6.65 -7.63 6.44
CA VAL A 299 -5.83 -8.81 6.76
C VAL A 299 -4.43 -8.39 7.20
N ARG A 300 -3.77 -9.29 7.94
CA ARG A 300 -2.37 -9.19 8.32
C ARG A 300 -1.57 -10.40 7.93
N THR A 301 -0.29 -10.18 7.71
CA THR A 301 0.69 -11.26 7.70
C THR A 301 0.86 -11.82 9.12
N SER A 302 0.83 -13.13 9.27
CA SER A 302 1.09 -13.85 10.52
C SER A 302 1.98 -15.05 10.23
N LEU A 303 2.75 -15.49 11.22
CA LEU A 303 3.36 -16.81 11.19
C LEU A 303 2.37 -17.83 11.76
N ASP A 304 2.32 -19.02 11.20
CA ASP A 304 1.67 -20.18 11.83
C ASP A 304 2.65 -20.95 12.74
N ASP A 305 2.18 -22.04 13.35
CA ASP A 305 2.97 -22.86 14.28
C ASP A 305 4.17 -23.53 13.61
N THR A 306 4.19 -23.60 12.27
CA THR A 306 5.31 -24.12 11.47
C THR A 306 6.32 -23.04 11.10
N GLY A 307 6.05 -21.78 11.44
CA GLY A 307 6.84 -20.63 11.03
C GLY A 307 6.55 -20.15 9.61
N ALA A 308 5.54 -20.70 8.93
CA ALA A 308 5.16 -20.27 7.59
C ALA A 308 4.31 -19.00 7.64
N MET A 309 4.53 -18.11 6.68
CA MET A 309 3.76 -16.87 6.61
C MET A 309 2.38 -17.11 5.98
N THR A 310 1.35 -16.60 6.64
CA THR A 310 -0.06 -16.74 6.29
C THR A 310 -0.76 -15.39 6.33
N LEU A 311 -1.91 -15.29 5.66
CA LEU A 311 -2.80 -14.13 5.75
C LEU A 311 -3.94 -14.43 6.71
N ARG A 312 -4.17 -13.56 7.68
CA ARG A 312 -5.28 -13.68 8.64
C ARG A 312 -6.09 -12.40 8.69
N ALA A 313 -7.41 -12.54 8.73
CA ALA A 313 -8.31 -11.41 8.96
C ALA A 313 -8.08 -10.84 10.38
N PHE A 314 -8.16 -9.52 10.51
CA PHE A 314 -8.12 -8.89 11.83
C PHE A 314 -9.37 -9.22 12.64
N THR A 315 -9.18 -9.56 13.91
CA THR A 315 -10.27 -9.45 14.90
C THR A 315 -10.43 -7.99 15.33
N LEU A 316 -11.58 -7.66 15.92
CA LEU A 316 -11.81 -6.32 16.47
C LEU A 316 -10.74 -5.94 17.52
N ASP A 317 -10.40 -6.86 18.42
CA ASP A 317 -9.42 -6.60 19.48
C ASP A 317 -8.00 -6.43 18.95
N GLU A 318 -7.63 -7.23 17.93
CA GLU A 318 -6.35 -7.07 17.25
C GLU A 318 -6.26 -5.71 16.54
N TRP A 319 -7.35 -5.31 15.88
CA TRP A 319 -7.44 -4.03 15.19
C TRP A 319 -7.36 -2.84 16.15
N ILE A 320 -8.09 -2.89 17.27
CA ILE A 320 -7.98 -1.90 18.35
C ILE A 320 -6.52 -1.76 18.78
N GLY A 321 -5.82 -2.87 18.99
CA GLY A 321 -4.40 -2.83 19.35
C GLY A 321 -3.51 -2.16 18.29
N VAL A 322 -3.78 -2.37 16.99
CA VAL A 322 -3.04 -1.71 15.91
C VAL A 322 -3.25 -0.20 15.94
N VAL A 323 -4.51 0.24 16.06
CA VAL A 323 -4.91 1.65 16.04
C VAL A 323 -4.41 2.39 17.30
N GLU A 324 -4.56 1.80 18.49
CA GLU A 324 -4.04 2.34 19.78
C GLU A 324 -2.52 2.52 19.79
N ARG A 325 -1.78 1.74 19.00
CA ARG A 325 -0.32 1.91 18.87
C ARG A 325 0.08 2.91 17.79
N ALA A 326 -0.90 3.46 17.06
CA ALA A 326 -0.66 4.40 15.98
C ALA A 326 -0.76 5.87 16.39
N ALA A 327 -1.47 6.16 17.49
CA ALA A 327 -1.72 7.51 17.98
C ALA A 327 -1.99 7.51 19.47
N HIS A 328 -1.83 8.68 20.10
CA HIS A 328 -2.31 8.93 21.46
C HIS A 328 -3.75 9.42 21.42
N PHE A 329 -4.68 8.63 21.93
CA PHE A 329 -6.07 9.06 22.07
C PHE A 329 -6.21 9.93 23.32
N VAL A 330 -6.81 11.11 23.16
CA VAL A 330 -6.95 12.10 24.25
C VAL A 330 -8.36 12.66 24.34
N ALA A 331 -8.79 12.99 25.56
CA ALA A 331 -9.96 13.81 25.79
C ALA A 331 -9.52 15.26 26.01
N PHE A 332 -10.16 16.20 25.33
CA PHE A 332 -9.86 17.62 25.42
C PHE A 332 -10.91 18.35 26.27
N ASN A 333 -10.46 19.06 27.31
CA ASN A 333 -11.31 19.90 28.13
C ASN A 333 -11.23 21.37 27.66
N GLN A 334 -12.34 21.88 27.11
CA GLN A 334 -12.44 23.24 26.58
C GLN A 334 -12.38 24.33 27.67
N GLU A 335 -12.74 24.04 28.91
CA GLU A 335 -12.73 25.03 29.99
C GLU A 335 -11.32 25.26 30.53
N THR A 336 -10.54 24.19 30.64
CA THR A 336 -9.18 24.24 31.21
C THR A 336 -8.10 24.30 30.15
N GLY A 337 -8.42 24.00 28.89
CA GLY A 337 -7.45 23.87 27.79
C GLY A 337 -6.52 22.68 27.93
N THR A 338 -6.88 21.68 28.74
CA THR A 338 -6.00 20.52 29.03
C THR A 338 -6.48 19.27 28.31
N THR A 339 -5.52 18.48 27.83
CA THR A 339 -5.75 17.12 27.33
C THR A 339 -5.48 16.08 28.43
N THR A 340 -6.32 15.06 28.53
CA THR A 340 -6.05 13.87 29.35
C THR A 340 -5.99 12.62 28.46
N PRO A 341 -5.18 11.62 28.81
CA PRO A 341 -5.17 10.34 28.10
C PRO A 341 -6.57 9.73 28.07
N SER A 342 -6.95 9.20 26.91
CA SER A 342 -8.19 8.48 26.67
C SER A 342 -7.88 7.17 25.93
N ARG A 343 -8.91 6.37 25.68
CA ARG A 343 -8.80 5.17 24.84
C ARG A 343 -9.47 5.40 23.50
N LEU A 344 -9.06 4.63 22.51
CA LEU A 344 -9.79 4.46 21.27
C LEU A 344 -11.22 3.99 21.59
N SER A 345 -12.22 4.69 21.04
CA SER A 345 -13.59 4.22 21.11
C SER A 345 -13.78 2.96 20.25
N ILE A 346 -14.47 1.95 20.79
CA ILE A 346 -14.83 0.74 20.04
C ILE A 346 -15.62 1.08 18.77
N ALA A 347 -16.40 2.16 18.80
CA ALA A 347 -17.15 2.63 17.64
C ALA A 347 -16.22 3.01 16.47
N VAL A 348 -15.10 3.68 16.74
CA VAL A 348 -14.09 4.05 15.73
C VAL A 348 -13.46 2.80 15.12
N ALA A 349 -13.01 1.86 15.94
CA ALA A 349 -12.40 0.62 15.45
C ALA A 349 -13.39 -0.21 14.61
N ARG A 350 -14.66 -0.27 15.01
CA ARG A 350 -15.72 -0.96 14.24
C ARG A 350 -16.01 -0.26 12.92
N ASP A 351 -16.10 1.07 12.92
CA ASP A 351 -16.31 1.87 11.72
C ASP A 351 -15.18 1.63 10.71
N MET A 352 -13.92 1.69 11.16
CA MET A 352 -12.75 1.38 10.33
C MET A 352 -12.82 -0.04 9.73
N LEU A 353 -13.15 -1.06 10.52
CA LEU A 353 -13.26 -2.44 10.01
C LEU A 353 -14.42 -2.61 9.03
N ALA A 354 -15.55 -1.96 9.29
CA ALA A 354 -16.76 -2.04 8.47
C ALA A 354 -16.79 -1.07 7.29
N ALA A 355 -15.84 -0.14 7.20
CA ALA A 355 -15.82 0.92 6.20
C ALA A 355 -15.95 0.34 4.78
N TRP A 356 -16.94 0.82 4.03
CA TRP A 356 -17.25 0.35 2.68
C TRP A 356 -16.04 0.46 1.75
N ASN A 357 -15.38 1.63 1.79
CA ASN A 357 -14.11 1.85 1.12
C ASN A 357 -13.00 1.98 2.15
N LYS A 358 -12.09 1.01 2.16
CA LYS A 358 -10.81 1.16 2.86
C LYS A 358 -9.94 2.18 2.10
N PRO A 359 -9.10 2.96 2.80
CA PRO A 359 -8.20 3.91 2.13
C PRO A 359 -7.31 3.21 1.10
N ASP A 360 -7.13 3.82 -0.07
CA ASP A 360 -6.30 3.26 -1.16
C ASP A 360 -4.83 3.14 -0.77
N GLU A 361 -4.38 3.90 0.24
CA GLU A 361 -3.03 3.79 0.80
C GLU A 361 -2.81 2.51 1.61
N ILE A 362 -3.86 1.78 1.97
CA ILE A 362 -3.72 0.43 2.52
C ILE A 362 -3.64 -0.57 1.35
N PRO A 363 -2.48 -1.22 1.15
CA PRO A 363 -2.24 -2.04 -0.02
C PRO A 363 -3.17 -3.26 -0.13
N ARG A 364 -3.63 -3.56 -1.35
CA ARG A 364 -4.40 -4.76 -1.66
C ARG A 364 -3.48 -5.95 -1.92
N ILE A 365 -3.70 -7.06 -1.23
CA ILE A 365 -2.86 -8.26 -1.32
C ILE A 365 -3.59 -9.43 -2.01
N LYS A 366 -2.95 -10.00 -3.02
CA LYS A 366 -3.39 -11.21 -3.73
C LYS A 366 -2.91 -12.48 -3.03
N GLY A 367 -1.71 -12.47 -2.45
CA GLY A 367 -1.12 -13.62 -1.74
C GLY A 367 0.30 -13.36 -1.26
N ILE A 368 0.94 -14.41 -0.74
CA ILE A 368 2.34 -14.43 -0.28
C ILE A 368 3.16 -15.26 -1.27
N ALA A 369 4.43 -14.93 -1.51
CA ALA A 369 5.37 -15.76 -2.26
C ALA A 369 6.60 -16.10 -1.43
N ASP A 370 6.93 -17.39 -1.35
CA ASP A 370 8.05 -17.94 -0.55
C ASP A 370 9.32 -18.22 -1.38
N ALA A 371 9.32 -17.81 -2.66
CA ALA A 371 10.44 -17.87 -3.58
C ALA A 371 10.33 -16.74 -4.63
N PRO A 372 11.44 -16.30 -5.23
CA PRO A 372 11.45 -15.25 -6.24
C PRO A 372 10.61 -15.62 -7.46
N PHE A 373 10.07 -14.64 -8.14
CA PHE A 373 9.17 -14.87 -9.27
C PHE A 373 9.29 -13.75 -10.30
N VAL A 374 8.75 -13.99 -11.49
CA VAL A 374 8.69 -13.01 -12.57
C VAL A 374 7.40 -12.20 -12.47
N GLY A 375 7.54 -10.88 -12.41
CA GLY A 375 6.44 -9.92 -12.36
C GLY A 375 5.75 -9.71 -13.72
N LEU A 376 4.73 -8.86 -13.75
CA LEU A 376 3.88 -8.61 -14.95
C LEU A 376 4.66 -8.07 -16.16
N ASP A 377 5.73 -7.31 -15.92
CA ASP A 377 6.60 -6.74 -16.95
C ASP A 377 7.70 -7.71 -17.40
N GLY A 378 7.79 -8.88 -16.76
CA GLY A 378 8.84 -9.86 -16.96
C GLY A 378 10.13 -9.57 -16.17
N ALA A 379 10.11 -8.62 -15.24
CA ALA A 379 11.22 -8.40 -14.32
C ALA A 379 11.21 -9.45 -13.19
N LEU A 380 12.40 -9.84 -12.73
CA LEU A 380 12.54 -10.76 -11.60
C LEU A 380 12.37 -10.02 -10.27
N VAL A 381 11.40 -10.45 -9.46
CA VAL A 381 11.13 -9.93 -8.12
C VAL A 381 11.87 -10.78 -7.09
N THR A 382 12.92 -10.21 -6.51
CA THR A 382 13.76 -10.86 -5.48
C THR A 382 13.70 -10.16 -4.11
N ALA A 383 13.20 -8.92 -4.07
CA ALA A 383 13.15 -8.12 -2.84
C ALA A 383 12.07 -8.62 -1.88
N ASN A 384 12.40 -8.68 -0.59
CA ASN A 384 11.43 -8.99 0.46
C ASN A 384 10.46 -7.83 0.73
N GLY A 385 9.21 -8.18 1.05
CA GLY A 385 8.13 -7.23 1.33
C GLY A 385 7.06 -7.20 0.25
N PHE A 386 6.17 -6.21 0.32
CA PHE A 386 5.05 -6.10 -0.60
C PHE A 386 5.46 -5.53 -1.96
N ASP A 387 5.25 -6.29 -3.03
CA ASP A 387 5.33 -5.78 -4.40
C ASP A 387 3.98 -5.23 -4.86
N ALA A 388 3.93 -3.93 -5.09
CA ALA A 388 2.70 -3.23 -5.45
C ALA A 388 2.25 -3.50 -6.90
N ALA A 389 3.17 -3.86 -7.80
CA ALA A 389 2.82 -4.14 -9.20
C ALA A 389 2.07 -5.47 -9.32
N THR A 390 2.52 -6.51 -8.62
CA THR A 390 1.88 -7.82 -8.63
C THR A 390 0.82 -7.99 -7.53
N GLY A 391 0.87 -7.18 -6.48
CA GLY A 391 0.03 -7.31 -5.29
C GLY A 391 0.41 -8.53 -4.45
N ILE A 392 1.68 -8.95 -4.47
CA ILE A 392 2.16 -10.15 -3.78
C ILE A 392 3.14 -9.75 -2.69
N TYR A 393 3.03 -10.36 -1.52
CA TYR A 393 4.00 -10.19 -0.45
C TYR A 393 5.12 -11.23 -0.57
N CYS A 394 6.33 -10.77 -0.85
CA CYS A 394 7.52 -11.60 -0.95
C CYS A 394 8.08 -11.91 0.45
N ASN A 395 8.01 -13.19 0.83
CA ASN A 395 8.57 -13.74 2.05
C ASN A 395 9.74 -14.70 1.70
N MET A 396 10.84 -14.15 1.21
CA MET A 396 12.05 -14.92 0.93
C MET A 396 12.70 -15.35 2.24
N PRO A 397 12.76 -16.67 2.51
CA PRO A 397 13.49 -17.21 3.63
C PRO A 397 15.00 -17.00 3.41
N VAL A 398 15.78 -17.12 4.49
CA VAL A 398 17.20 -16.71 4.50
C VAL A 398 18.00 -17.40 3.39
N GLU A 399 17.73 -18.68 3.12
CA GLU A 399 18.42 -19.46 2.09
C GLU A 399 18.16 -19.00 0.66
N LEU A 400 17.12 -18.19 0.41
CA LEU A 400 16.79 -17.62 -0.90
C LEU A 400 17.11 -16.13 -1.02
N ARG A 401 17.72 -15.51 0.01
CA ARG A 401 18.18 -14.12 -0.06
C ARG A 401 19.44 -14.02 -0.94
N ASP A 402 19.62 -12.85 -1.55
CA ASP A 402 20.79 -12.51 -2.36
C ASP A 402 21.10 -13.51 -3.47
N ILE A 403 20.05 -14.12 -4.05
CA ILE A 403 20.24 -14.91 -5.27
C ILE A 403 20.53 -13.95 -6.45
N SER A 404 21.50 -14.33 -7.27
CA SER A 404 21.83 -13.60 -8.49
C SER A 404 21.50 -14.49 -9.68
N ILE A 405 20.59 -14.02 -10.54
CA ILE A 405 20.23 -14.70 -11.78
C ILE A 405 20.74 -13.81 -12.93
N PRO A 406 21.55 -14.35 -13.85
CA PRO A 406 22.00 -13.60 -15.02
C PRO A 406 20.82 -13.08 -15.84
N PHE A 407 20.91 -11.84 -16.32
CA PHE A 407 19.89 -11.29 -17.22
C PHE A 407 19.76 -12.11 -18.52
N ALA A 408 20.89 -12.61 -19.03
CA ALA A 408 20.96 -13.54 -20.15
C ALA A 408 21.78 -14.77 -19.74
N PRO A 409 21.13 -15.86 -19.27
CA PRO A 409 21.82 -17.09 -18.92
C PRO A 409 22.54 -17.71 -20.12
N THR A 410 23.74 -18.23 -19.89
CA THR A 410 24.54 -18.95 -20.89
C THR A 410 23.96 -20.34 -21.18
N ALA A 411 24.32 -20.93 -22.33
CA ALA A 411 23.89 -22.29 -22.67
C ALA A 411 24.28 -23.32 -21.59
N ASP A 412 25.49 -23.23 -21.03
CA ASP A 412 25.95 -24.13 -19.98
C ASP A 412 25.13 -23.99 -18.68
N GLN A 413 24.74 -22.76 -18.32
CA GLN A 413 23.86 -22.52 -17.17
C GLN A 413 22.46 -23.10 -17.40
N VAL A 414 21.92 -22.97 -18.62
CA VAL A 414 20.62 -23.56 -18.98
C VAL A 414 20.70 -25.08 -18.94
N HIS A 415 21.73 -25.68 -19.56
CA HIS A 415 21.92 -27.14 -19.53
C HIS A 415 22.08 -27.67 -18.10
N SER A 416 22.85 -26.97 -17.25
CA SER A 416 23.01 -27.35 -15.84
C SER A 416 21.70 -27.25 -15.07
N ALA A 417 20.90 -26.21 -15.33
CA ALA A 417 19.59 -26.02 -14.72
C ALA A 417 18.58 -27.10 -15.14
N VAL A 418 18.57 -27.49 -16.43
CA VAL A 418 17.78 -28.63 -16.92
C VAL A 418 18.25 -29.91 -16.25
N ALA A 419 19.56 -30.19 -16.24
CA ALA A 419 20.14 -31.39 -15.65
C ALA A 419 19.79 -31.53 -14.15
N LEU A 420 19.69 -30.43 -13.41
CA LEU A 420 19.30 -30.47 -12.00
C LEU A 420 17.83 -30.88 -11.81
N TRP A 421 16.92 -30.39 -12.65
CA TRP A 421 15.53 -30.86 -12.68
C TRP A 421 15.44 -32.32 -13.15
N GLU A 422 16.28 -32.71 -14.10
CA GLU A 422 16.34 -34.08 -14.58
C GLU A 422 16.84 -35.07 -13.51
N ASP A 423 17.81 -34.66 -12.70
CA ASP A 423 18.34 -35.36 -11.54
C ASP A 423 17.26 -35.50 -10.45
N LEU A 424 16.55 -34.41 -10.13
CA LEU A 424 15.45 -34.41 -9.16
C LEU A 424 14.31 -35.36 -9.57
N LEU A 425 14.01 -35.40 -10.87
CA LEU A 425 12.90 -36.19 -11.42
C LEU A 425 13.32 -37.59 -11.91
N HIS A 426 14.58 -37.98 -11.68
CA HIS A 426 15.20 -39.15 -12.30
C HIS A 426 14.48 -40.48 -12.01
N ASP A 427 14.16 -40.73 -10.73
CA ASP A 427 13.64 -42.03 -10.29
C ASP A 427 12.12 -42.20 -10.44
N PHE A 428 11.41 -41.16 -10.91
CA PHE A 428 9.97 -41.26 -11.15
C PHE A 428 9.69 -42.07 -12.42
N PRO A 429 8.80 -43.08 -12.35
CA PRO A 429 8.56 -43.98 -13.47
C PRO A 429 7.57 -43.36 -14.47
N PHE A 430 7.93 -42.26 -15.12
CA PHE A 430 7.11 -41.61 -16.14
C PHE A 430 6.83 -42.54 -17.31
N VAL A 431 5.59 -42.55 -17.81
CA VAL A 431 5.19 -43.36 -18.97
C VAL A 431 5.80 -42.82 -20.27
N SER A 432 5.89 -41.50 -20.40
CA SER A 432 6.40 -40.84 -21.59
C SER A 432 7.26 -39.61 -21.27
N GLN A 433 7.92 -39.06 -22.30
CA GLN A 433 8.59 -37.77 -22.21
C GLN A 433 7.59 -36.62 -21.93
N SER A 434 6.36 -36.72 -22.45
CA SER A 434 5.30 -35.73 -22.18
C SER A 434 4.95 -35.66 -20.69
N ASP A 435 4.84 -36.80 -20.01
CA ASP A 435 4.55 -36.84 -18.58
C ASP A 435 5.64 -36.12 -17.76
N ARG A 436 6.91 -36.30 -18.14
CA ARG A 436 8.06 -35.62 -17.52
C ARG A 436 8.05 -34.11 -17.80
N ALA A 437 7.78 -33.71 -19.04
CA ALA A 437 7.68 -32.30 -19.44
C ALA A 437 6.51 -31.59 -18.72
N ASN A 438 5.36 -32.28 -18.59
CA ASN A 438 4.20 -31.79 -17.85
C ASN A 438 4.55 -31.61 -16.37
N ALA A 439 5.21 -32.59 -15.74
CA ALA A 439 5.66 -32.47 -14.35
C ALA A 439 6.60 -31.26 -14.13
N LEU A 440 7.58 -31.07 -15.01
CA LEU A 440 8.47 -29.90 -14.98
C LEU A 440 7.68 -28.60 -15.14
N SER A 441 6.67 -28.56 -16.02
CA SER A 441 5.86 -27.36 -16.23
C SER A 441 5.11 -26.92 -14.95
N PHE A 442 4.59 -27.86 -14.17
CA PHE A 442 3.96 -27.57 -12.88
C PHE A 442 4.97 -27.17 -11.80
N GLY A 443 6.20 -27.70 -11.88
CA GLY A 443 7.34 -27.26 -11.08
C GLY A 443 7.75 -25.80 -11.31
N LEU A 444 7.71 -25.37 -12.57
CA LEU A 444 8.10 -24.01 -12.97
C LEU A 444 6.97 -22.98 -12.83
N THR A 445 5.71 -23.41 -12.87
CA THR A 445 4.53 -22.54 -12.81
C THR A 445 4.58 -21.50 -11.68
N PRO A 446 4.95 -21.81 -10.43
CA PRO A 446 4.98 -20.84 -9.33
C PRO A 446 5.89 -19.64 -9.57
N PHE A 447 6.97 -19.81 -10.33
CA PHE A 447 7.96 -18.77 -10.64
C PHE A 447 7.49 -17.80 -11.72
N VAL A 448 6.48 -18.17 -12.51
CA VAL A 448 5.91 -17.36 -13.61
C VAL A 448 4.42 -17.06 -13.43
N ARG A 449 3.79 -17.60 -12.39
CA ARG A 449 2.37 -17.41 -12.08
C ARG A 449 1.94 -15.93 -12.02
N PRO A 450 2.76 -15.00 -11.50
CA PRO A 450 2.42 -13.58 -11.50
C PRO A 450 2.60 -12.89 -12.86
N TYR A 451 3.46 -13.41 -13.75
CA TYR A 451 3.70 -12.86 -15.08
C TYR A 451 2.46 -12.94 -15.97
N PHE A 452 1.86 -14.14 -16.10
CA PHE A 452 0.70 -14.32 -16.98
C PHE A 452 -0.64 -13.97 -16.32
N ASP A 453 -0.65 -13.86 -14.97
CA ASP A 453 -1.75 -13.42 -14.10
C ASP A 453 -3.13 -13.94 -14.51
N ASP A 454 -3.25 -15.26 -14.71
CA ASP A 454 -4.51 -15.91 -15.13
C ASP A 454 -4.83 -17.13 -14.26
N ILE A 455 -5.62 -18.11 -14.72
CA ILE A 455 -5.87 -19.44 -14.12
C ILE A 455 -4.85 -20.49 -14.60
N THR A 456 -4.74 -21.62 -13.89
CA THR A 456 -3.90 -22.78 -14.26
C THR A 456 -4.75 -24.04 -14.29
N PRO A 457 -4.47 -25.00 -15.20
CA PRO A 457 -5.11 -26.31 -15.14
C PRO A 457 -4.66 -27.05 -13.87
N ALA A 458 -5.37 -28.11 -13.51
CA ALA A 458 -4.87 -29.03 -12.49
C ALA A 458 -3.91 -30.06 -13.10
N ASP A 459 -2.86 -30.45 -12.39
CA ASP A 459 -2.11 -31.66 -12.71
C ASP A 459 -2.82 -32.89 -12.17
N LEU A 460 -2.98 -33.89 -13.02
CA LEU A 460 -3.49 -35.21 -12.66
C LEU A 460 -2.32 -36.19 -12.61
N VAL A 461 -1.74 -36.37 -11.42
CA VAL A 461 -0.68 -37.34 -11.17
C VAL A 461 -1.31 -38.71 -10.92
N THR A 462 -1.47 -39.50 -11.99
CA THR A 462 -2.08 -40.82 -11.94
C THR A 462 -1.05 -41.93 -12.09
N GLY A 463 -1.31 -43.10 -11.52
CA GLY A 463 -0.41 -44.23 -11.67
C GLY A 463 -1.12 -45.58 -11.61
N THR A 464 -0.43 -46.60 -12.12
CA THR A 464 -1.00 -47.94 -12.29
C THR A 464 -1.14 -48.71 -10.99
N THR A 465 -0.27 -48.44 -10.00
CA THR A 465 -0.25 -49.13 -8.70
C THR A 465 -0.02 -48.18 -7.51
N LYS A 466 -0.33 -48.66 -6.31
CA LYS A 466 0.00 -47.99 -5.04
C LYS A 466 1.52 -47.90 -4.87
N GLY A 467 2.00 -46.88 -4.18
CA GLY A 467 3.45 -46.69 -3.96
C GLY A 467 4.24 -46.14 -5.16
N SER A 468 3.60 -45.82 -6.28
CA SER A 468 4.28 -45.29 -7.49
C SER A 468 4.90 -43.88 -7.36
N GLY A 469 4.95 -43.27 -6.16
CA GLY A 469 5.54 -41.95 -5.96
C GLY A 469 4.66 -40.73 -6.28
N LYS A 470 3.35 -40.90 -6.51
CA LYS A 470 2.44 -39.79 -6.91
C LYS A 470 2.43 -38.60 -5.94
N GLY A 471 2.18 -38.85 -4.65
CA GLY A 471 2.22 -37.80 -3.63
C GLY A 471 3.62 -37.23 -3.45
N LEU A 472 4.65 -38.08 -3.53
CA LEU A 472 6.05 -37.66 -3.46
C LEU A 472 6.41 -36.67 -4.58
N LEU A 473 5.91 -36.86 -5.80
CA LEU A 473 6.13 -35.93 -6.91
C LEU A 473 5.52 -34.56 -6.62
N VAL A 474 4.27 -34.52 -6.16
CA VAL A 474 3.55 -33.29 -5.80
C VAL A 474 4.28 -32.55 -4.67
N ASP A 475 4.69 -33.28 -3.63
CA ASP A 475 5.42 -32.70 -2.50
C ASP A 475 6.81 -32.20 -2.91
N THR A 476 7.51 -32.92 -3.78
CA THR A 476 8.82 -32.50 -4.30
C THR A 476 8.69 -31.17 -5.04
N ILE A 477 7.74 -31.05 -5.98
CA ILE A 477 7.45 -29.82 -6.72
C ILE A 477 7.03 -28.68 -5.78
N SER A 478 6.13 -28.95 -4.83
CA SER A 478 5.69 -27.96 -3.83
C SER A 478 6.84 -27.46 -2.97
N ASN A 479 7.77 -28.33 -2.55
CA ASN A 479 8.92 -27.95 -1.73
C ASN A 479 9.88 -27.02 -2.47
N VAL A 480 10.09 -27.19 -3.79
CA VAL A 480 10.91 -26.27 -4.58
C VAL A 480 10.34 -24.84 -4.48
N ALA A 481 9.05 -24.68 -4.75
CA ALA A 481 8.41 -23.37 -4.78
C ALA A 481 8.14 -22.76 -3.39
N THR A 482 7.75 -23.57 -2.41
CA THR A 482 7.22 -23.09 -1.12
C THR A 482 8.08 -23.42 0.09
N GLY A 483 9.04 -24.34 -0.05
CA GLY A 483 9.84 -24.86 1.06
C GLY A 483 9.10 -25.86 1.95
N ARG A 484 7.90 -26.26 1.56
CA ARG A 484 7.03 -27.14 2.35
C ARG A 484 6.21 -28.09 1.47
N GLU A 485 5.79 -29.18 2.10
CA GLU A 485 4.91 -30.17 1.50
C GLU A 485 3.55 -29.57 1.17
N CYS A 486 2.88 -30.13 0.16
CA CYS A 486 1.63 -29.57 -0.31
C CYS A 486 0.51 -29.88 0.67
N ARG A 487 -0.35 -28.90 0.96
CA ARG A 487 -1.49 -29.12 1.84
C ARG A 487 -2.46 -30.10 1.20
N ARG A 488 -2.75 -31.20 1.89
CA ARG A 488 -3.61 -32.28 1.39
C ARG A 488 -5.07 -32.08 1.78
N ILE A 489 -5.96 -32.42 0.85
CA ILE A 489 -7.40 -32.59 1.05
C ILE A 489 -7.85 -33.89 0.39
N TRP A 490 -8.99 -34.42 0.82
CA TRP A 490 -9.61 -35.59 0.21
C TRP A 490 -10.81 -35.19 -0.65
N MET A 491 -11.07 -35.92 -1.74
CA MET A 491 -12.28 -35.83 -2.58
C MET A 491 -12.65 -37.22 -3.12
N PRO A 492 -13.94 -37.48 -3.45
CA PRO A 492 -15.08 -36.55 -3.48
C PRO A 492 -15.75 -36.32 -2.12
N PHE A 493 -16.14 -35.08 -1.78
CA PHE A 493 -16.92 -34.80 -0.57
C PHE A 493 -18.35 -35.35 -0.66
N LYS A 494 -19.08 -35.39 0.47
CA LYS A 494 -20.45 -35.95 0.52
C LYS A 494 -21.43 -35.18 -0.36
N SER A 495 -21.15 -33.90 -0.65
CA SER A 495 -21.93 -33.07 -1.55
C SER A 495 -21.10 -31.99 -2.23
N GLU A 496 -21.64 -31.44 -3.33
CA GLU A 496 -21.08 -30.26 -4.01
C GLU A 496 -21.03 -29.03 -3.10
N GLU A 497 -22.01 -28.88 -2.18
CA GLU A 497 -22.02 -27.80 -1.19
C GLU A 497 -20.86 -27.91 -0.19
N GLU A 498 -20.47 -29.12 0.21
CA GLU A 498 -19.30 -29.35 1.06
C GLU A 498 -18.01 -29.04 0.31
N THR A 499 -17.96 -29.41 -0.97
CA THR A 499 -16.84 -29.10 -1.88
C THR A 499 -16.65 -27.58 -2.01
N ASP A 500 -17.74 -26.84 -2.28
CA ASP A 500 -17.73 -25.38 -2.40
C ASP A 500 -17.22 -24.70 -1.12
N LYS A 501 -17.78 -25.11 0.04
CA LYS A 501 -17.35 -24.63 1.36
C LYS A 501 -15.86 -24.88 1.62
N ARG A 502 -15.33 -26.01 1.17
CA ARG A 502 -13.91 -26.33 1.32
C ARG A 502 -13.04 -25.40 0.49
N PHE A 503 -13.36 -25.19 -0.79
CA PHE A 503 -12.61 -24.27 -1.65
C PHE A 503 -12.64 -22.83 -1.14
N ILE A 504 -13.81 -22.36 -0.68
CA ILE A 504 -13.94 -21.05 0.00
C ILE A 504 -13.00 -20.96 1.21
N GLY A 505 -12.96 -22.00 2.05
CA GLY A 505 -12.06 -22.04 3.20
C GLY A 505 -10.57 -21.97 2.83
N LEU A 506 -10.16 -22.63 1.75
CA LEU A 506 -8.77 -22.61 1.25
C LEU A 506 -8.40 -21.25 0.66
N LEU A 507 -9.29 -20.65 -0.13
CA LEU A 507 -9.10 -19.29 -0.65
C LEU A 507 -9.02 -18.27 0.48
N HIS A 508 -9.91 -18.36 1.47
CA HIS A 508 -9.91 -17.49 2.64
C HIS A 508 -8.59 -17.59 3.42
N ALA A 509 -8.08 -18.81 3.62
CA ALA A 509 -6.78 -19.04 4.25
C ALA A 509 -5.57 -18.54 3.42
N GLY A 510 -5.77 -18.25 2.13
CA GLY A 510 -4.72 -17.75 1.24
C GLY A 510 -3.77 -18.83 0.75
N GLU A 511 -4.26 -20.06 0.67
CA GLU A 511 -3.49 -21.18 0.12
C GLU A 511 -3.13 -20.95 -1.34
N ARG A 512 -1.99 -21.52 -1.76
CA ARG A 512 -1.49 -21.42 -3.14
C ARG A 512 -1.29 -22.76 -3.82
N HIS A 513 -1.05 -23.81 -3.05
CA HIS A 513 -0.87 -25.17 -3.51
C HIS A 513 -1.79 -26.08 -2.71
N ILE A 514 -2.62 -26.85 -3.40
CA ILE A 514 -3.51 -27.81 -2.77
C ILE A 514 -3.38 -29.14 -3.49
N HIS A 515 -3.24 -30.20 -2.71
CA HIS A 515 -3.17 -31.56 -3.20
C HIS A 515 -4.45 -32.31 -2.82
N ILE A 516 -5.28 -32.61 -3.81
CA ILE A 516 -6.36 -33.59 -3.67
C ILE A 516 -5.70 -34.97 -3.74
N ASP A 517 -5.46 -35.56 -2.58
CA ASP A 517 -4.70 -36.79 -2.45
C ASP A 517 -5.62 -38.02 -2.35
N ASN A 518 -5.13 -39.13 -2.87
CA ASN A 518 -5.78 -40.44 -2.84
C ASN A 518 -7.22 -40.44 -3.38
N VAL A 519 -7.41 -39.88 -4.59
CA VAL A 519 -8.67 -40.01 -5.32
C VAL A 519 -8.86 -41.48 -5.71
N GLU A 520 -10.02 -42.02 -5.35
CA GLU A 520 -10.44 -43.39 -5.66
C GLU A 520 -11.60 -43.36 -6.67
N GLY A 521 -11.44 -44.08 -7.78
CA GLY A 521 -12.50 -44.23 -8.79
C GLY A 521 -12.68 -42.99 -9.69
N LYS A 522 -13.94 -42.52 -9.81
CA LYS A 522 -14.35 -41.44 -10.72
C LYS A 522 -14.45 -40.10 -9.99
N ILE A 523 -13.83 -39.05 -10.54
CA ILE A 523 -14.04 -37.65 -10.12
C ILE A 523 -14.93 -36.94 -11.15
N ASP A 524 -16.13 -36.56 -10.71
CA ASP A 524 -17.11 -35.81 -11.51
C ASP A 524 -17.75 -34.78 -10.59
N SER A 525 -17.24 -33.55 -10.64
CA SER A 525 -17.68 -32.46 -9.77
C SER A 525 -17.79 -31.16 -10.57
N PRO A 526 -19.03 -30.67 -10.82
CA PRO A 526 -19.26 -29.37 -11.43
C PRO A 526 -18.62 -28.22 -10.65
N THR A 527 -18.55 -28.31 -9.31
CA THR A 527 -17.92 -27.30 -8.46
C THR A 527 -16.41 -27.28 -8.64
N LEU A 528 -15.75 -28.44 -8.66
CA LEU A 528 -14.32 -28.52 -8.98
C LEU A 528 -14.03 -28.00 -10.39
N ALA A 529 -14.84 -28.39 -11.37
CA ALA A 529 -14.72 -27.87 -12.72
C ALA A 529 -14.77 -26.34 -12.66
N MET A 530 -15.86 -25.76 -12.18
CA MET A 530 -16.04 -24.31 -12.05
C MET A 530 -14.85 -23.63 -11.35
N PHE A 531 -14.39 -24.18 -10.22
CA PHE A 531 -13.24 -23.66 -9.47
C PHE A 531 -11.97 -23.56 -10.33
N LEU A 532 -11.68 -24.57 -11.17
CA LEU A 532 -10.49 -24.57 -12.04
C LEU A 532 -10.52 -23.50 -13.13
N THR A 533 -11.69 -23.00 -13.55
CA THR A 533 -11.77 -21.97 -14.60
C THR A 533 -12.25 -20.62 -14.11
N ALA A 534 -12.51 -20.46 -12.82
CA ALA A 534 -12.94 -19.21 -12.24
C ALA A 534 -11.71 -18.32 -11.97
N ARG A 535 -11.59 -17.16 -12.63
CA ARG A 535 -10.56 -16.16 -12.27
C ARG A 535 -10.83 -15.56 -10.89
N GLU A 536 -12.10 -15.39 -10.59
CA GLU A 536 -12.61 -14.97 -9.31
C GLU A 536 -13.62 -16.00 -8.82
N TYR A 537 -13.49 -16.40 -7.57
CA TYR A 537 -14.35 -17.38 -6.93
C TYR A 537 -14.92 -16.75 -5.66
N GLY A 538 -16.24 -16.80 -5.50
CA GLY A 538 -16.92 -16.12 -4.40
C GLY A 538 -17.93 -17.02 -3.70
N GLY A 539 -18.17 -16.74 -2.43
CA GLY A 539 -19.13 -17.46 -1.64
C GLY A 539 -19.26 -16.94 -0.22
N ARG A 540 -20.20 -17.51 0.54
CA ARG A 540 -20.42 -17.15 1.94
C ARG A 540 -19.29 -17.70 2.81
N ILE A 541 -18.73 -16.85 3.65
CA ILE A 541 -17.76 -17.29 4.66
C ILE A 541 -18.51 -18.19 5.65
N LEU A 542 -17.94 -19.37 5.93
CA LEU A 542 -18.52 -20.33 6.87
C LEU A 542 -18.75 -19.68 8.25
N GLY A 543 -19.98 -19.82 8.77
CA GLY A 543 -20.36 -19.22 10.06
C GLY A 543 -20.66 -17.71 10.00
N SER A 544 -20.71 -17.11 8.80
CA SER A 544 -21.05 -15.71 8.58
C SER A 544 -22.15 -15.56 7.51
N THR A 545 -22.90 -14.47 7.57
CA THR A 545 -23.82 -14.05 6.49
C THR A 545 -23.10 -13.37 5.34
N ASN A 546 -21.83 -13.00 5.53
CA ASN A 546 -21.07 -12.20 4.57
C ASN A 546 -20.53 -13.08 3.44
N SER A 547 -20.78 -12.67 2.20
CA SER A 547 -20.14 -13.21 1.01
C SER A 547 -18.93 -12.37 0.63
N THR A 548 -17.88 -13.01 0.14
CA THR A 548 -16.76 -12.29 -0.46
C THR A 548 -16.23 -13.05 -1.66
N THR A 549 -15.40 -12.38 -2.45
CA THR A 549 -14.82 -12.90 -3.68
C THR A 549 -13.31 -12.85 -3.58
N TRP A 550 -12.66 -13.92 -4.02
CA TRP A 550 -11.20 -14.04 -4.06
C TRP A 550 -10.75 -14.29 -5.49
N ALA A 551 -9.58 -13.74 -5.85
CA ALA A 551 -8.88 -14.22 -7.02
C ALA A 551 -8.50 -15.70 -6.81
N GLN A 552 -8.90 -16.58 -7.72
CA GLN A 552 -8.47 -17.96 -7.70
C GLN A 552 -7.01 -17.99 -8.15
N ARG A 553 -6.12 -18.37 -7.23
CA ARG A 553 -4.68 -18.51 -7.51
C ARG A 553 -4.11 -19.83 -6.99
N ILE A 554 -4.97 -20.76 -6.61
CA ILE A 554 -4.58 -22.06 -6.11
C ILE A 554 -4.19 -22.94 -7.31
N GLN A 555 -2.93 -23.38 -7.34
CA GLN A 555 -2.48 -24.48 -8.16
C GLN A 555 -2.97 -25.78 -7.51
N LEU A 556 -3.72 -26.57 -8.27
CA LEU A 556 -4.38 -27.76 -7.77
C LEU A 556 -3.72 -29.01 -8.34
N HIS A 557 -3.27 -29.87 -7.45
CA HIS A 557 -2.66 -31.16 -7.74
C HIS A 557 -3.64 -32.27 -7.40
N ILE A 558 -3.88 -33.21 -8.30
CA ILE A 558 -4.79 -34.34 -8.09
C ILE A 558 -3.96 -35.63 -8.21
N SER A 559 -4.01 -36.51 -7.21
CA SER A 559 -3.37 -37.82 -7.29
C SER A 559 -4.36 -38.96 -7.07
N GLY A 560 -4.12 -40.09 -7.74
CA GLY A 560 -4.88 -41.31 -7.52
C GLY A 560 -4.41 -42.45 -8.41
N ASN A 561 -4.94 -43.65 -8.19
CA ASN A 561 -4.65 -44.80 -9.05
C ASN A 561 -5.71 -44.90 -10.14
N ASN A 562 -5.29 -44.95 -11.41
CA ASN A 562 -6.18 -45.09 -12.58
C ASN A 562 -7.45 -44.22 -12.46
N VAL A 563 -7.26 -42.93 -12.22
CA VAL A 563 -8.37 -42.00 -11.91
C VAL A 563 -9.22 -41.82 -13.16
N VAL A 564 -10.52 -42.07 -13.02
CA VAL A 564 -11.50 -41.81 -14.09
C VAL A 564 -12.03 -40.39 -13.95
N LEU A 565 -12.07 -39.64 -15.05
CA LEU A 565 -12.56 -38.27 -15.04
C LEU A 565 -13.97 -38.23 -15.65
N GLY A 566 -14.87 -37.50 -15.00
CA GLY A 566 -16.23 -37.28 -15.50
C GLY A 566 -16.52 -35.82 -15.81
N GLY A 567 -17.63 -35.63 -16.52
CA GLY A 567 -18.19 -34.32 -16.81
C GLY A 567 -17.22 -33.43 -17.58
N ASP A 568 -16.93 -32.25 -17.04
CA ASP A 568 -16.15 -31.22 -17.71
C ASP A 568 -14.70 -31.09 -17.19
N ILE A 569 -14.30 -32.00 -16.31
CA ILE A 569 -12.96 -32.05 -15.72
C ILE A 569 -11.87 -32.45 -16.73
N PRO A 570 -12.06 -33.43 -17.66
CA PRO A 570 -11.00 -33.85 -18.57
C PRO A 570 -10.31 -32.71 -19.31
N ARG A 571 -11.06 -31.72 -19.82
CA ARG A 571 -10.48 -30.55 -20.51
C ARG A 571 -9.79 -29.51 -19.61
N ARG A 572 -9.82 -29.70 -18.28
CA ARG A 572 -9.30 -28.77 -17.26
C ARG A 572 -8.09 -29.33 -16.50
N VAL A 573 -7.63 -30.51 -16.88
CA VAL A 573 -6.47 -31.17 -16.28
C VAL A 573 -5.37 -31.45 -17.30
N VAL A 574 -4.16 -31.65 -16.80
CA VAL A 574 -2.99 -32.12 -17.54
C VAL A 574 -2.47 -33.40 -16.87
N PRO A 575 -2.47 -34.55 -17.57
CA PRO A 575 -2.06 -35.81 -16.98
C PRO A 575 -0.53 -35.90 -16.81
N VAL A 576 -0.12 -36.55 -15.74
CA VAL A 576 1.24 -37.01 -15.45
C VAL A 576 1.14 -38.46 -14.97
N ARG A 577 1.49 -39.40 -15.85
CA ARG A 577 1.33 -40.83 -15.62
C ARG A 577 2.60 -41.46 -15.07
N LEU A 578 2.44 -42.26 -14.01
CA LEU A 578 3.49 -43.01 -13.36
C LEU A 578 3.20 -44.53 -13.43
N ALA A 579 4.04 -45.28 -14.13
CA ALA A 579 3.91 -46.72 -14.29
C ALA A 579 5.21 -47.44 -13.92
N PRO A 580 5.43 -47.76 -12.63
CA PRO A 580 6.59 -48.56 -12.23
C PRO A 580 6.49 -49.97 -12.82
N ASN A 581 7.60 -50.48 -13.36
CA ASN A 581 7.71 -51.83 -13.93
C ASN A 581 7.84 -52.94 -12.85
N VAL A 582 7.30 -52.71 -11.66
CA VAL A 582 7.34 -53.62 -10.51
C VAL A 582 6.00 -53.62 -9.78
N GLU A 583 5.59 -54.76 -9.24
CA GLU A 583 4.29 -54.91 -8.56
C GLU A 583 4.21 -54.12 -7.25
N ARG A 584 5.31 -54.11 -6.48
CA ARG A 584 5.43 -53.46 -5.16
C ARG A 584 6.54 -52.41 -5.16
N PRO A 585 6.36 -51.26 -5.83
CA PRO A 585 7.36 -50.19 -5.86
C PRO A 585 7.66 -49.61 -4.47
N ASP A 586 6.75 -49.77 -3.52
CA ASP A 586 6.90 -49.37 -2.11
C ASP A 586 7.94 -50.19 -1.34
N LEU A 587 8.39 -51.33 -1.87
CA LEU A 587 9.39 -52.21 -1.24
C LEU A 587 10.82 -52.02 -1.77
N LYS A 588 11.04 -51.08 -2.71
CA LYS A 588 12.39 -50.77 -3.20
C LYS A 588 13.27 -50.32 -2.05
N SER A 589 14.51 -50.81 -2.01
CA SER A 589 15.45 -50.43 -0.97
C SER A 589 16.01 -49.03 -1.23
N SER A 590 16.45 -48.35 -0.17
CA SER A 590 16.91 -46.96 -0.25
C SER A 590 18.10 -46.76 -1.19
N ASP A 591 18.95 -47.77 -1.36
CA ASP A 591 20.11 -47.79 -2.27
C ASP A 591 19.74 -47.91 -3.76
N GLU A 592 18.49 -48.24 -4.08
CA GLU A 592 17.98 -48.23 -5.46
C GLU A 592 17.60 -46.84 -5.95
N PHE A 593 17.51 -45.86 -5.05
CA PHE A 593 17.16 -44.48 -5.38
C PHE A 593 18.41 -43.61 -5.46
N ARG A 594 18.46 -42.78 -6.50
CA ARG A 594 19.51 -41.77 -6.65
C ARG A 594 19.53 -40.82 -5.46
N HIS A 595 18.34 -40.46 -4.96
CA HIS A 595 18.13 -39.67 -3.76
C HIS A 595 17.23 -40.43 -2.77
N PRO A 596 17.82 -41.18 -1.82
CA PRO A 596 17.06 -42.05 -0.90
C PRO A 596 15.98 -41.32 -0.09
N ASP A 597 16.27 -40.10 0.36
CA ASP A 597 15.30 -39.19 0.96
C ASP A 597 15.15 -37.95 0.07
N LEU A 598 14.31 -38.09 -0.96
CA LEU A 598 14.11 -37.06 -1.96
C LEU A 598 13.56 -35.76 -1.36
N ILE A 599 12.71 -35.82 -0.33
CA ILE A 599 12.17 -34.61 0.30
C ILE A 599 13.26 -33.86 1.06
N GLN A 600 14.08 -34.58 1.83
CA GLN A 600 15.19 -33.96 2.54
C GLN A 600 16.26 -33.42 1.58
N TYR A 601 16.56 -34.15 0.50
CA TYR A 601 17.42 -33.66 -0.58
C TYR A 601 16.86 -32.37 -1.19
N THR A 602 15.57 -32.35 -1.53
CA THR A 602 14.90 -31.17 -2.09
C THR A 602 14.99 -29.97 -1.16
N LYS A 603 14.78 -30.16 0.15
CA LYS A 603 14.89 -29.09 1.15
C LYS A 603 16.33 -28.59 1.27
N ALA A 604 17.33 -29.49 1.28
CA ALA A 604 18.74 -29.14 1.38
C ALA A 604 19.26 -28.41 0.12
N HIS A 605 18.80 -28.80 -1.06
CA HIS A 605 19.19 -28.23 -2.35
C HIS A 605 18.18 -27.20 -2.90
N ARG A 606 17.23 -26.75 -2.06
CA ARG A 606 16.14 -25.85 -2.48
C ARG A 606 16.65 -24.59 -3.18
N ARG A 607 17.72 -24.00 -2.66
CA ARG A 607 18.34 -22.79 -3.26
C ARG A 607 18.79 -23.06 -4.69
N GLU A 608 19.46 -24.18 -4.94
CA GLU A 608 19.96 -24.56 -6.26
C GLU A 608 18.80 -24.83 -7.23
N LEU A 609 17.76 -25.53 -6.76
CA LEU A 609 16.57 -25.84 -7.55
C LEU A 609 15.76 -24.58 -7.92
N VAL A 610 15.62 -23.64 -6.99
CA VAL A 610 14.99 -22.33 -7.26
C VAL A 610 15.83 -21.54 -8.27
N VAL A 611 17.15 -21.48 -8.09
CA VAL A 611 18.06 -20.80 -9.03
C VAL A 611 17.98 -21.42 -10.42
N ALA A 612 18.00 -22.75 -10.52
CA ALA A 612 17.83 -23.46 -11.79
C ALA A 612 16.49 -23.09 -12.45
N SER A 613 15.39 -23.12 -11.70
CA SER A 613 14.06 -22.74 -12.20
C SER A 613 14.04 -21.32 -12.77
N LEU A 614 14.64 -20.37 -12.05
CA LEU A 614 14.72 -18.97 -12.47
C LEU A 614 15.66 -18.77 -13.67
N ILE A 615 16.73 -19.57 -13.80
CA ILE A 615 17.60 -19.58 -14.97
C ILE A 615 16.83 -20.01 -16.22
N LEU A 616 16.03 -21.08 -16.14
CA LEU A 616 15.21 -21.54 -17.27
C LEU A 616 14.22 -20.45 -17.72
N VAL A 617 13.57 -19.81 -16.75
CA VAL A 617 12.63 -18.71 -17.02
C VAL A 617 13.34 -17.47 -17.57
N GLN A 618 14.51 -17.08 -17.02
CA GLN A 618 15.26 -15.93 -17.51
C GLN A 618 15.84 -16.15 -18.89
N HIS A 619 16.22 -17.37 -19.23
CA HIS A 619 16.65 -17.71 -20.58
C HIS A 619 15.52 -17.50 -21.58
N TRP A 620 14.31 -17.96 -21.28
CA TRP A 620 13.12 -17.71 -22.09
C TRP A 620 12.84 -16.20 -22.26
N ILE A 621 12.99 -15.41 -21.19
CA ILE A 621 12.85 -13.95 -21.26
C ILE A 621 13.93 -13.32 -22.15
N ALA A 622 15.18 -13.75 -22.02
CA ALA A 622 16.30 -13.28 -22.84
C ALA A 622 16.12 -13.63 -24.33
N CYS A 623 15.46 -14.75 -24.64
CA CYS A 623 15.07 -15.15 -25.99
C CYS A 623 13.89 -14.35 -26.56
N GLY A 624 13.38 -13.34 -25.85
CA GLY A 624 12.28 -12.50 -26.31
C GLY A 624 10.88 -13.04 -25.98
N ARG A 625 10.78 -13.96 -25.02
CA ARG A 625 9.51 -14.54 -24.53
C ARG A 625 8.69 -15.22 -25.64
N PRO A 626 9.29 -16.09 -26.48
CA PRO A 626 8.54 -16.78 -27.51
C PRO A 626 7.39 -17.58 -26.88
N LEU A 627 6.19 -17.51 -27.47
CA LEU A 627 5.06 -18.31 -27.03
C LEU A 627 5.19 -19.74 -27.57
N GLY A 628 4.77 -20.72 -26.78
CA GLY A 628 4.66 -22.11 -27.21
C GLY A 628 3.53 -22.30 -28.21
N ASN A 629 3.65 -23.33 -29.05
CA ASN A 629 2.67 -23.65 -30.09
C ASN A 629 1.47 -24.46 -29.58
N VAL A 630 1.52 -24.90 -28.32
CA VAL A 630 0.47 -25.74 -27.72
C VAL A 630 -0.54 -24.89 -26.96
N ARG A 631 -1.81 -25.09 -27.28
CA ARG A 631 -2.92 -24.32 -26.74
C ARG A 631 -3.88 -25.22 -25.96
N LEU A 632 -4.08 -24.90 -24.68
CA LEU A 632 -5.09 -25.54 -23.84
C LEU A 632 -6.25 -24.57 -23.61
N GLY A 633 -7.45 -24.94 -24.08
CA GLY A 633 -8.63 -24.06 -24.00
C GLY A 633 -8.98 -23.68 -22.55
N SER A 634 -9.29 -22.40 -22.31
CA SER A 634 -9.45 -21.77 -20.98
C SER A 634 -8.14 -21.52 -20.22
N PHE A 635 -7.02 -22.10 -20.64
CA PHE A 635 -5.71 -21.99 -19.99
C PHE A 635 -4.62 -21.53 -20.95
N GLU A 636 -5.00 -20.79 -22.01
CA GLU A 636 -4.11 -20.43 -23.13
C GLU A 636 -2.83 -19.73 -22.65
N ARG A 637 -2.99 -18.74 -21.77
CA ARG A 637 -1.85 -17.99 -21.23
C ARG A 637 -0.86 -18.87 -20.49
N TRP A 638 -1.35 -19.89 -19.79
CA TRP A 638 -0.49 -20.85 -19.10
C TRP A 638 0.18 -21.78 -20.11
N SER A 639 -0.56 -22.40 -21.03
CA SER A 639 0.02 -23.37 -21.98
C SER A 639 1.02 -22.72 -22.93
N GLU A 640 0.74 -21.50 -23.41
CA GLU A 640 1.63 -20.74 -24.29
C GLU A 640 2.90 -20.30 -23.54
N THR A 641 2.77 -19.83 -22.30
CA THR A 641 3.94 -19.44 -21.48
C THR A 641 4.80 -20.65 -21.15
N MET A 642 4.19 -21.74 -20.66
CA MET A 642 4.94 -22.94 -20.29
C MET A 642 5.56 -23.63 -21.50
N GLY A 643 4.82 -23.76 -22.61
CA GLY A 643 5.35 -24.29 -23.86
C GLY A 643 6.49 -23.44 -24.42
N GLY A 644 6.41 -22.11 -24.27
CA GLY A 644 7.47 -21.19 -24.64
C GLY A 644 8.75 -21.37 -23.81
N ILE A 645 8.60 -21.51 -22.49
CA ILE A 645 9.72 -21.75 -21.57
C ILE A 645 10.39 -23.10 -21.88
N LEU A 646 9.60 -24.17 -21.96
CA LEU A 646 10.12 -25.51 -22.22
C LEU A 646 10.78 -25.60 -23.61
N GLY A 647 10.15 -25.01 -24.64
CA GLY A 647 10.72 -24.94 -25.98
C GLY A 647 12.03 -24.16 -26.05
N ALA A 648 12.14 -23.03 -25.34
CA ALA A 648 13.37 -22.24 -25.29
C ALA A 648 14.55 -22.98 -24.64
N VAL A 649 14.28 -23.88 -23.70
CA VAL A 649 15.33 -24.69 -23.02
C VAL A 649 15.49 -26.09 -23.63
N GLY A 650 14.84 -26.37 -24.76
CA GLY A 650 14.98 -27.61 -25.51
C GLY A 650 14.18 -28.81 -24.97
N VAL A 651 13.29 -28.60 -23.99
CA VAL A 651 12.41 -29.67 -23.47
C VAL A 651 11.23 -29.86 -24.42
N GLN A 652 11.17 -31.03 -25.06
CA GLN A 652 10.11 -31.45 -25.99
C GLN A 652 9.01 -32.27 -25.28
N GLY A 653 7.91 -32.57 -25.97
CA GLY A 653 6.87 -33.46 -25.46
C GLY A 653 5.71 -32.79 -24.72
N PHE A 654 5.78 -31.49 -24.43
CA PHE A 654 4.79 -30.80 -23.59
C PHE A 654 3.36 -30.91 -24.16
N LEU A 655 2.47 -31.57 -23.41
CA LEU A 655 1.06 -31.82 -23.74
C LEU A 655 0.79 -32.63 -25.03
N GLU A 656 1.78 -33.25 -25.65
CA GLU A 656 1.64 -33.92 -26.96
C GLU A 656 0.66 -35.10 -26.94
N ASP A 657 0.71 -35.93 -25.89
CA ASP A 657 -0.10 -37.15 -25.72
C ASP A 657 -1.36 -36.93 -24.86
N ARG A 658 -1.67 -35.66 -24.55
CA ARG A 658 -2.73 -35.31 -23.59
C ARG A 658 -4.10 -35.81 -24.03
N GLU A 659 -4.46 -35.59 -25.30
CA GLU A 659 -5.80 -35.90 -25.81
C GLU A 659 -6.05 -37.41 -25.80
N GLU A 660 -5.07 -38.20 -26.28
CA GLU A 660 -5.09 -39.66 -26.21
C GLU A 660 -5.23 -40.14 -24.77
N THR A 661 -4.38 -39.64 -23.87
CA THR A 661 -4.37 -40.02 -22.46
C THR A 661 -5.70 -39.74 -21.75
N LEU A 662 -6.34 -38.61 -22.07
CA LEU A 662 -7.61 -38.25 -21.46
C LEU A 662 -8.80 -38.95 -22.10
N SER A 663 -8.71 -39.33 -23.38
CA SER A 663 -9.73 -40.15 -24.02
C SER A 663 -9.86 -41.54 -23.37
N ASP A 664 -8.74 -42.12 -22.90
CA ASP A 664 -8.72 -43.37 -22.14
C ASP A 664 -9.30 -43.21 -20.72
N ALA A 665 -9.16 -42.03 -20.13
CA ALA A 665 -9.65 -41.71 -18.77
C ALA A 665 -11.10 -41.20 -18.74
N ASP A 666 -11.67 -40.80 -19.89
CA ASP A 666 -13.05 -40.35 -20.05
C ASP A 666 -13.97 -41.54 -20.40
N ALA A 667 -14.38 -42.25 -19.35
CA ALA A 667 -15.24 -43.41 -19.46
C ALA A 667 -16.60 -43.10 -20.13
N ASP A 668 -17.11 -41.88 -19.97
CA ASP A 668 -18.42 -41.50 -20.50
C ASP A 668 -18.32 -41.27 -22.02
N THR A 669 -17.31 -40.52 -22.48
CA THR A 669 -17.09 -40.25 -23.90
C THR A 669 -16.79 -41.53 -24.66
N ASN A 670 -15.93 -42.42 -24.13
CA ASN A 670 -15.65 -43.71 -24.76
C ASN A 670 -16.91 -44.59 -24.90
N ALA A 671 -17.73 -44.67 -23.85
CA ALA A 671 -18.99 -45.41 -23.90
C ALA A 671 -19.98 -44.85 -24.95
N TRP A 672 -20.03 -43.52 -25.12
CA TRP A 672 -20.81 -42.90 -26.19
C TRP A 672 -20.25 -43.18 -27.58
N HIS A 673 -18.93 -43.17 -27.77
CA HIS A 673 -18.30 -43.50 -29.05
C HIS A 673 -18.63 -44.93 -29.49
N VAL A 674 -18.44 -45.91 -28.61
CA VAL A 674 -18.75 -47.32 -28.88
C VAL A 674 -20.24 -47.51 -29.21
N PHE A 675 -21.13 -46.85 -28.45
CA PHE A 675 -22.57 -46.91 -28.68
C PHE A 675 -22.97 -46.29 -30.02
N VAL A 676 -22.44 -45.12 -30.37
CA VAL A 676 -22.77 -44.40 -31.60
C VAL A 676 -22.23 -45.12 -32.84
N GLU A 677 -21.00 -45.67 -32.80
CA GLU A 677 -20.48 -46.49 -33.91
C GLU A 677 -21.30 -47.78 -34.10
N SER A 678 -21.69 -48.44 -33.00
CA SER A 678 -22.58 -49.60 -33.06
C SER A 678 -23.95 -49.23 -33.62
N TRP A 679 -24.50 -48.08 -33.22
CA TRP A 679 -25.75 -47.54 -33.76
C TRP A 679 -25.65 -47.26 -35.26
N TRP A 680 -24.60 -46.58 -35.71
CA TRP A 680 -24.39 -46.32 -37.13
C TRP A 680 -24.28 -47.61 -37.94
N THR A 681 -23.51 -48.59 -37.44
CA THR A 681 -23.33 -49.89 -38.11
C THR A 681 -24.66 -50.63 -38.31
N ARG A 682 -25.59 -50.55 -37.35
CA ARG A 682 -26.88 -51.27 -37.42
C ARG A 682 -27.99 -50.50 -38.12
N HIS A 683 -28.01 -49.18 -38.03
CA HIS A 683 -29.17 -48.37 -38.44
C HIS A 683 -28.84 -47.14 -39.30
N GLY A 684 -27.56 -46.78 -39.46
CA GLY A 684 -27.15 -45.61 -40.24
C GLY A 684 -27.84 -44.31 -39.80
N ASP A 685 -28.36 -43.56 -40.77
CA ASP A 685 -29.10 -42.31 -40.58
C ASP A 685 -30.62 -42.51 -40.35
N SER A 686 -31.07 -43.76 -40.24
CA SER A 686 -32.49 -44.07 -40.09
C SER A 686 -33.03 -43.66 -38.71
N PRO A 687 -34.22 -43.03 -38.63
CA PRO A 687 -34.89 -42.76 -37.37
C PRO A 687 -35.25 -44.04 -36.60
N VAL A 688 -34.72 -44.20 -35.39
CA VAL A 688 -34.97 -45.33 -34.48
C VAL A 688 -35.59 -44.88 -33.17
N THR A 689 -36.30 -45.79 -32.49
CA THR A 689 -36.92 -45.50 -31.18
C THR A 689 -35.94 -45.71 -30.04
N THR A 690 -36.19 -45.08 -28.89
CA THR A 690 -35.44 -45.36 -27.65
C THR A 690 -35.47 -46.84 -27.25
N ALA A 691 -36.53 -47.58 -27.56
CA ALA A 691 -36.58 -49.02 -27.29
C ALA A 691 -35.58 -49.80 -28.16
N THR A 692 -35.50 -49.47 -29.46
CA THR A 692 -34.51 -50.04 -30.38
C THR A 692 -33.09 -49.74 -29.92
N LEU A 693 -32.83 -48.50 -29.51
CA LEU A 693 -31.54 -48.09 -28.95
C LEU A 693 -31.20 -48.79 -27.63
N TYR A 694 -32.21 -49.10 -26.82
CA TYR A 694 -32.02 -49.83 -25.57
C TYR A 694 -31.61 -51.27 -25.83
N ASP A 695 -32.27 -51.96 -26.76
CA ASP A 695 -31.95 -53.34 -27.13
C ASP A 695 -30.53 -53.46 -27.75
N MET A 696 -29.95 -52.35 -28.21
CA MET A 696 -28.55 -52.30 -28.67
C MET A 696 -27.52 -52.26 -27.55
N LEU A 697 -27.91 -51.90 -26.33
CA LEU A 697 -27.01 -51.88 -25.19
C LEU A 697 -26.62 -53.29 -24.76
N ASP A 698 -27.48 -54.28 -25.05
CA ASP A 698 -27.17 -55.70 -24.83
C ASP A 698 -26.04 -56.14 -25.77
N GLY A 699 -24.89 -56.46 -25.17
CA GLY A 699 -23.68 -56.91 -25.88
C GLY A 699 -22.62 -55.83 -26.13
N LEU A 700 -22.76 -54.63 -25.55
CA LEU A 700 -21.68 -53.65 -25.50
C LEU A 700 -20.88 -53.80 -24.19
N ASP A 701 -19.55 -53.78 -24.28
CA ASP A 701 -18.66 -53.86 -23.10
C ASP A 701 -18.73 -52.59 -22.22
N VAL A 702 -19.19 -51.48 -22.78
CA VAL A 702 -19.37 -50.17 -22.11
C VAL A 702 -20.74 -49.59 -22.44
N SER A 703 -21.39 -48.99 -21.43
CA SER A 703 -22.74 -48.42 -21.58
C SER A 703 -22.72 -46.90 -21.40
N PRO A 704 -23.33 -46.12 -22.31
CA PRO A 704 -23.46 -44.66 -22.15
C PRO A 704 -24.49 -44.26 -21.08
N MET A 705 -25.16 -45.24 -20.45
CA MET A 705 -26.10 -44.97 -19.36
C MET A 705 -25.37 -44.86 -18.02
N PRO A 706 -25.59 -43.78 -17.24
CA PRO A 706 -25.08 -43.70 -15.88
C PRO A 706 -25.70 -44.79 -14.97
N GLY A 707 -24.99 -45.13 -13.90
CA GLY A 707 -25.35 -46.22 -12.97
C GLY A 707 -26.80 -46.18 -12.49
N GLY A 708 -27.44 -47.35 -12.43
CA GLY A 708 -28.84 -47.51 -12.05
C GLY A 708 -29.07 -47.97 -10.62
N LYS A 709 -30.34 -47.92 -10.19
CA LYS A 709 -30.75 -48.52 -8.90
C LYS A 709 -30.70 -50.04 -9.05
N ALA A 710 -30.27 -50.74 -7.99
CA ALA A 710 -30.17 -52.21 -7.98
C ALA A 710 -31.48 -52.91 -8.37
N ASP A 711 -32.63 -52.31 -8.05
CA ASP A 711 -33.98 -52.87 -8.29
C ASP A 711 -34.72 -52.20 -9.46
N GLU A 712 -33.99 -51.58 -10.40
CA GLU A 712 -34.62 -50.83 -11.48
C GLU A 712 -35.28 -51.74 -12.52
N THR A 713 -36.59 -51.58 -12.70
CA THR A 713 -37.36 -52.28 -13.75
C THR A 713 -36.86 -51.95 -15.16
N GLU A 714 -37.05 -52.87 -16.11
CA GLU A 714 -36.72 -52.65 -17.54
C GLU A 714 -37.38 -51.39 -18.13
N ARG A 715 -38.62 -51.10 -17.71
CA ARG A 715 -39.31 -49.87 -18.10
C ARG A 715 -38.63 -48.61 -17.54
N GLY A 716 -38.09 -48.69 -16.32
CA GLY A 716 -37.29 -47.64 -15.69
C GLY A 716 -36.00 -47.36 -16.47
N LYS A 717 -35.25 -48.42 -16.83
CA LYS A 717 -34.01 -48.31 -17.60
C LYS A 717 -34.24 -47.70 -19.00
N ARG A 718 -35.28 -48.12 -19.71
CA ARG A 718 -35.69 -47.52 -21.01
C ARG A 718 -36.09 -46.05 -20.88
N THR A 719 -36.76 -45.68 -19.78
CA THR A 719 -37.12 -44.28 -19.50
C THR A 719 -35.87 -43.45 -19.24
N ARG A 720 -34.90 -43.98 -18.47
CA ARG A 720 -33.60 -43.33 -18.25
C ARG A 720 -32.85 -43.15 -19.56
N LEU A 721 -32.78 -44.16 -20.43
CA LEU A 721 -32.15 -44.00 -21.74
C LEU A 721 -32.81 -42.87 -22.54
N GLY A 722 -34.13 -42.73 -22.48
CA GLY A 722 -34.85 -41.61 -23.11
C GLY A 722 -34.40 -40.23 -22.59
N ILE A 723 -34.16 -40.11 -21.28
CA ILE A 723 -33.64 -38.88 -20.65
C ILE A 723 -32.19 -38.63 -21.11
N VAL A 724 -31.36 -39.67 -21.11
CA VAL A 724 -29.95 -39.63 -21.53
C VAL A 724 -29.81 -39.26 -23.02
N MET A 725 -30.67 -39.79 -23.89
CA MET A 725 -30.75 -39.38 -25.29
C MET A 725 -31.21 -37.92 -25.45
N GLY A 726 -32.10 -37.48 -24.55
CA GLY A 726 -32.51 -36.08 -24.42
C GLY A 726 -31.33 -35.14 -24.16
N THR A 727 -30.47 -35.47 -23.20
CA THR A 727 -29.27 -34.69 -22.88
C THR A 727 -28.18 -34.82 -23.94
N ALA A 728 -28.15 -35.93 -24.68
CA ALA A 728 -27.19 -36.16 -25.77
C ALA A 728 -27.58 -35.52 -27.11
N ARG A 729 -28.78 -34.95 -27.22
CA ARG A 729 -29.26 -34.30 -28.44
C ARG A 729 -28.28 -33.22 -28.92
N ASN A 730 -27.97 -33.25 -30.22
CA ASN A 730 -27.03 -32.39 -30.93
C ASN A 730 -25.56 -32.52 -30.51
N ARG A 731 -25.21 -33.42 -29.58
CA ARG A 731 -23.81 -33.76 -29.33
C ARG A 731 -23.23 -34.54 -30.52
N VAL A 732 -21.94 -34.35 -30.74
CA VAL A 732 -21.16 -35.02 -31.79
C VAL A 732 -20.24 -36.03 -31.12
N PHE A 733 -20.22 -37.25 -31.65
CA PHE A 733 -19.31 -38.31 -31.24
C PHE A 733 -18.65 -38.86 -32.50
N GLY A 734 -17.34 -38.63 -32.64
CA GLY A 734 -16.61 -38.90 -33.87
C GLY A 734 -17.16 -38.08 -35.03
N ARG A 735 -17.63 -38.75 -36.08
CA ARG A 735 -18.25 -38.11 -37.27
C ARG A 735 -19.77 -38.04 -37.22
N TYR A 736 -20.42 -38.46 -36.14
CA TYR A 736 -21.89 -38.51 -36.10
C TYR A 736 -22.47 -37.56 -35.06
N ARG A 737 -23.55 -36.86 -35.43
CA ARG A 737 -24.35 -36.02 -34.54
C ARG A 737 -25.67 -36.70 -34.22
N ILE A 738 -26.05 -36.74 -32.94
CA ILE A 738 -27.35 -37.28 -32.52
C ILE A 738 -28.44 -36.24 -32.75
N GLU A 739 -29.46 -36.55 -33.54
CA GLU A 739 -30.58 -35.66 -33.83
C GLU A 739 -31.92 -36.26 -33.41
N SER A 740 -32.87 -35.40 -33.00
CA SER A 740 -34.25 -35.82 -32.82
C SER A 740 -34.97 -35.86 -34.17
N ALA A 741 -35.61 -36.98 -34.48
CA ALA A 741 -36.39 -37.21 -35.68
C ALA A 741 -37.92 -37.14 -35.41
N GLY A 742 -38.34 -36.42 -34.37
CA GLY A 742 -39.75 -36.26 -34.02
C GLY A 742 -40.31 -37.43 -33.18
N LYS A 743 -41.58 -37.80 -33.42
CA LYS A 743 -42.26 -38.89 -32.71
C LYS A 743 -42.84 -39.91 -33.69
N ALA A 744 -42.79 -41.19 -33.32
CA ALA A 744 -43.41 -42.27 -34.08
C ALA A 744 -44.94 -42.04 -34.21
N SER A 745 -45.48 -42.23 -35.41
CA SER A 745 -46.87 -41.89 -35.75
C SER A 745 -47.91 -42.60 -34.87
N ARG A 746 -47.71 -43.91 -34.60
CA ARG A 746 -48.60 -44.76 -33.79
C ARG A 746 -48.33 -44.74 -32.29
N THR A 747 -47.08 -44.95 -31.87
CA THR A 747 -46.74 -45.13 -30.44
C THR A 747 -46.42 -43.82 -29.72
N LYS A 748 -46.28 -42.71 -30.47
CA LYS A 748 -45.82 -41.40 -29.98
C LYS A 748 -44.45 -41.43 -29.28
N ALA A 749 -43.70 -42.53 -29.42
CA ALA A 749 -42.34 -42.67 -28.89
C ALA A 749 -41.39 -41.70 -29.60
N ALA A 750 -40.41 -41.15 -28.87
CA ALA A 750 -39.38 -40.30 -29.45
C ALA A 750 -38.54 -41.07 -30.47
N LEU A 751 -38.28 -40.44 -31.62
CA LEU A 751 -37.38 -40.95 -32.65
C LEU A 751 -36.07 -40.18 -32.62
N TRP A 752 -34.98 -40.91 -32.81
CA TRP A 752 -33.61 -40.42 -32.81
C TRP A 752 -32.92 -40.91 -34.09
N LYS A 753 -32.05 -40.10 -34.68
CA LYS A 753 -31.22 -40.50 -35.83
C LYS A 753 -29.80 -39.98 -35.66
N LEU A 754 -28.86 -40.57 -36.38
CA LEU A 754 -27.52 -40.04 -36.53
C LEU A 754 -27.42 -39.25 -37.84
N ALA A 755 -26.80 -38.07 -37.78
CA ALA A 755 -26.39 -37.33 -38.96
C ALA A 755 -24.87 -37.46 -39.10
N GLU A 756 -24.39 -38.02 -40.21
CA GLU A 756 -22.96 -38.04 -40.53
C GLU A 756 -22.53 -36.62 -40.91
N LEU A 757 -21.50 -36.12 -40.23
CA LEU A 757 -20.86 -34.85 -40.53
C LEU A 757 -19.71 -35.10 -41.52
N PRO A 758 -19.45 -34.16 -42.46
CA PRO A 758 -18.29 -34.26 -43.33
C PRO A 758 -17.03 -34.39 -42.47
N SER A 759 -16.18 -35.37 -42.78
CA SER A 759 -14.90 -35.51 -42.11
C SER A 759 -14.05 -34.27 -42.41
N GLY A 760 -13.97 -33.35 -41.46
CA GLY A 760 -12.98 -32.27 -41.48
C GLY A 760 -11.60 -32.85 -41.20
N ARG A 761 -11.09 -33.74 -42.05
CA ARG A 761 -9.64 -33.92 -42.18
C ARG A 761 -9.15 -32.72 -42.95
N ILE A 762 -8.37 -31.87 -42.29
CA ILE A 762 -7.35 -31.10 -43.00
C ILE A 762 -6.45 -32.16 -43.64
N THR A 763 -6.66 -32.43 -44.93
CA THR A 763 -5.63 -33.05 -45.75
C THR A 763 -4.50 -32.05 -45.81
N PHE A 764 -3.38 -32.35 -45.16
CA PHE A 764 -2.12 -31.73 -45.55
C PHE A 764 -1.87 -32.16 -46.99
N ASP A 765 -2.18 -31.28 -47.93
CA ASP A 765 -1.77 -31.45 -49.31
C ASP A 765 -0.26 -31.18 -49.36
N GLU A 766 0.52 -32.25 -49.52
CA GLU A 766 1.99 -32.24 -49.60
C GLU A 766 2.53 -31.46 -50.82
N ASN A 767 1.67 -30.83 -51.62
CA ASN A 767 2.06 -30.05 -52.80
C ASN A 767 1.92 -28.52 -52.67
N SER A 768 1.68 -27.95 -51.49
CA SER A 768 1.66 -26.48 -51.30
C SER A 768 2.93 -25.87 -50.69
N ALA A 769 3.96 -26.68 -50.42
CA ALA A 769 5.22 -26.23 -49.82
C ALA A 769 6.20 -25.50 -50.79
N ALA A 770 5.74 -25.04 -51.96
CA ALA A 770 6.63 -24.45 -52.98
C ALA A 770 6.42 -22.95 -53.27
N GLU A 771 5.42 -22.26 -52.68
CA GLU A 771 5.20 -20.84 -52.95
C GLU A 771 4.98 -20.01 -51.68
N CYS A 772 5.99 -19.92 -50.81
CA CYS A 772 6.09 -18.86 -49.80
C CYS A 772 7.56 -18.60 -49.41
N LEU A 773 8.42 -18.45 -50.42
CA LEU A 773 9.68 -17.71 -50.30
C LEU A 773 9.55 -16.45 -51.16
N GLY A 774 8.98 -15.40 -50.59
CA GLY A 774 8.80 -14.14 -51.31
C GLY A 774 8.22 -13.01 -50.46
N SER A 775 9.05 -11.99 -50.24
CA SER A 775 8.71 -10.64 -49.78
C SER A 775 8.46 -10.42 -48.28
N ALA A 776 9.53 -9.93 -47.64
CA ALA A 776 9.44 -8.96 -46.56
C ALA A 776 8.89 -7.62 -47.09
N ASN A 777 7.80 -7.10 -46.50
CA ASN A 777 7.61 -5.69 -46.12
C ASN A 777 6.20 -5.40 -45.56
N VAL A 778 6.19 -4.95 -44.30
CA VAL A 778 5.32 -3.95 -43.62
C VAL A 778 4.01 -3.48 -44.29
N LEU A 779 2.88 -3.61 -43.57
CA LEU A 779 1.81 -2.60 -43.32
C LEU A 779 0.78 -3.24 -42.35
N ARG A 780 0.58 -2.74 -41.11
CA ARG A 780 -0.48 -1.79 -40.72
C ARG A 780 -1.83 -2.08 -41.36
N ASP A 781 -2.75 -2.65 -40.58
CA ASP A 781 -4.15 -2.19 -40.39
C ASP A 781 -4.97 -3.28 -39.68
N LEU A 782 -5.43 -3.00 -38.45
CA LEU A 782 -6.48 -3.76 -37.77
C LEU A 782 -7.75 -2.91 -37.73
N PRO A 783 -8.93 -3.47 -38.06
CA PRO A 783 -10.20 -2.74 -38.04
C PRO A 783 -10.71 -2.53 -36.60
N PRO A 784 -11.46 -1.43 -36.32
CA PRO A 784 -11.96 -1.14 -34.99
C PRO A 784 -13.23 -1.96 -34.69
N VAL A 785 -13.26 -2.61 -33.53
CA VAL A 785 -14.47 -3.25 -33.00
C VAL A 785 -15.25 -2.21 -32.20
N ALA A 786 -16.35 -1.73 -32.78
CA ALA A 786 -17.37 -0.95 -32.11
C ALA A 786 -18.47 -1.89 -31.55
N ASN A 787 -18.76 -1.78 -30.25
CA ASN A 787 -20.09 -1.54 -29.69
C ASN A 787 -20.07 -1.72 -28.17
N ALA A 788 -19.80 -0.62 -27.47
CA ALA A 788 -20.19 -0.42 -26.08
C ALA A 788 -21.55 0.31 -26.07
N ILE A 789 -22.51 -0.23 -25.33
CA ILE A 789 -23.81 0.40 -25.08
C ILE A 789 -23.60 1.57 -24.12
N ALA A 790 -24.11 2.73 -24.50
CA ALA A 790 -23.95 4.01 -23.83
C ALA A 790 -24.74 4.12 -22.51
N VAL A 791 -24.09 4.68 -21.48
CA VAL A 791 -24.72 5.32 -20.32
C VAL A 791 -24.50 6.83 -20.50
N PRO A 792 -25.52 7.70 -20.31
CA PRO A 792 -25.40 9.13 -20.58
C PRO A 792 -24.51 9.85 -19.54
N PRO A 793 -23.70 10.85 -19.94
CA PRO A 793 -22.88 11.60 -19.01
C PRO A 793 -23.68 12.72 -18.31
N GLU A 794 -23.45 12.85 -17.00
CA GLU A 794 -23.83 14.02 -16.19
C GLU A 794 -23.02 15.28 -16.58
N PRO A 795 -23.54 16.49 -16.31
CA PRO A 795 -23.04 17.74 -16.90
C PRO A 795 -21.71 18.23 -16.31
N ALA A 796 -20.91 18.85 -17.18
CA ALA A 796 -19.57 19.34 -16.91
C ALA A 796 -19.52 20.49 -15.89
N VAL A 797 -18.58 20.37 -14.95
CA VAL A 797 -18.09 21.46 -14.08
C VAL A 797 -17.00 22.24 -14.86
N PRO A 798 -17.03 23.59 -14.90
CA PRO A 798 -16.08 24.38 -15.70
C PRO A 798 -14.67 24.41 -15.09
N PRO A 799 -13.60 24.46 -15.91
CA PRO A 799 -12.23 24.50 -15.40
C PRO A 799 -11.86 25.88 -14.85
N PHE A 800 -11.25 25.86 -13.67
CA PHE A 800 -10.60 26.99 -13.02
C PHE A 800 -9.44 27.50 -13.90
N LYS A 801 -9.47 28.80 -14.26
CA LYS A 801 -8.38 29.51 -14.93
C LYS A 801 -7.30 29.87 -13.92
N CYS A 802 -6.07 29.40 -14.14
CA CYS A 802 -4.87 29.97 -13.52
C CYS A 802 -4.28 30.96 -14.52
N THR A 803 -4.45 32.25 -14.25
CA THR A 803 -3.86 33.36 -15.02
C THR A 803 -2.47 33.68 -14.47
N ASN A 804 -1.42 33.43 -15.25
CA ASN A 804 -0.15 34.13 -15.11
C ASN A 804 0.23 34.66 -16.50
N GLU A 805 -0.08 35.94 -16.74
CA GLU A 805 0.45 36.69 -17.88
C GLU A 805 1.73 37.43 -17.48
N LYS A 806 2.82 37.04 -18.16
CA LYS A 806 3.80 37.86 -18.88
C LYS A 806 4.38 39.10 -18.20
N THR A 807 5.71 39.16 -18.16
CA THR A 807 6.48 39.99 -19.11
C THR A 807 7.99 39.73 -19.04
N SER A 808 8.59 39.27 -20.13
CA SER A 808 9.94 39.68 -20.51
C SER A 808 10.10 39.63 -22.04
N TYR A 809 10.47 40.78 -22.60
CA TYR A 809 10.73 41.02 -24.01
C TYR A 809 12.20 40.69 -24.32
N ALA A 810 12.42 39.68 -25.19
CA ALA A 810 13.21 39.72 -26.44
C ALA A 810 14.73 40.14 -26.44
N PRO A 811 15.49 39.82 -27.51
CA PRO A 811 16.77 39.09 -27.38
C PRO A 811 17.98 39.80 -28.04
N GLU A 812 19.21 39.46 -27.63
CA GLU A 812 20.39 39.68 -28.48
C GLU A 812 21.40 38.53 -28.39
N THR A 813 21.72 38.00 -29.57
CA THR A 813 22.79 37.06 -29.85
C THR A 813 24.06 37.84 -30.17
N ARG A 814 25.22 37.43 -29.63
CA ARG A 814 26.51 37.70 -30.27
C ARG A 814 27.51 36.60 -29.99
N ALA A 815 28.11 36.17 -31.10
CA ALA A 815 29.05 35.08 -31.27
C ALA A 815 30.48 35.43 -30.82
N GLY A 816 31.31 34.40 -30.63
CA GLY A 816 32.71 34.47 -31.07
C GLY A 816 33.77 33.86 -30.15
N ALA A 817 34.39 32.76 -30.64
CA ALA A 817 35.76 32.29 -30.42
C ALA A 817 36.14 31.69 -29.03
N GLY A 818 36.82 30.54 -28.92
CA GLY A 818 37.31 29.58 -29.91
C GLY A 818 38.20 28.49 -29.29
N ILE A 819 38.34 27.36 -30.02
CA ILE A 819 39.54 26.49 -30.19
C ILE A 819 39.99 25.68 -28.94
N ARG A 820 40.26 24.36 -28.90
CA ARG A 820 40.26 23.12 -29.73
C ARG A 820 40.33 21.99 -28.64
N SER A 821 39.74 20.80 -28.73
CA SER A 821 40.30 19.64 -29.43
C SER A 821 39.46 18.37 -29.21
N GLU A 822 39.39 17.58 -30.28
CA GLU A 822 39.24 16.11 -30.35
C GLU A 822 37.91 15.40 -30.08
N LEU A 823 37.50 14.67 -31.13
CA LEU A 823 36.31 13.85 -31.27
C LEU A 823 36.35 12.58 -30.41
N LYS A 824 35.30 12.38 -29.59
CA LYS A 824 34.60 11.10 -29.42
C LYS A 824 33.11 11.39 -29.23
N ARG A 825 32.25 10.80 -30.07
CA ARG A 825 30.79 10.90 -29.97
C ARG A 825 30.33 10.39 -28.59
N PRO A 826 29.59 11.16 -27.76
CA PRO A 826 28.88 10.58 -26.63
C PRO A 826 27.55 10.00 -27.09
N ALA A 827 27.26 8.81 -26.58
CA ALA A 827 26.01 8.10 -26.70
C ALA A 827 24.83 8.97 -26.25
N ARG A 828 23.65 8.70 -26.85
CA ARG A 828 22.36 9.20 -26.37
C ARG A 828 22.25 9.01 -24.85
N PRO A 829 21.70 9.97 -24.08
CA PRO A 829 21.50 9.75 -22.66
C PRO A 829 20.54 8.57 -22.49
N ALA A 830 21.03 7.51 -21.84
CA ALA A 830 20.18 6.46 -21.30
C ALA A 830 19.12 7.11 -20.43
N ALA A 831 17.87 6.67 -20.59
CA ALA A 831 16.79 7.03 -19.69
C ALA A 831 17.26 6.80 -18.25
N ARG A 832 17.29 7.86 -17.44
CA ARG A 832 17.52 7.75 -16.00
C ARG A 832 16.47 6.79 -15.44
N ALA A 833 16.88 5.57 -15.12
CA ALA A 833 16.14 4.75 -14.17
C ALA A 833 16.06 5.56 -12.87
N PHE A 834 14.85 5.93 -12.46
CA PHE A 834 14.61 6.54 -11.17
C PHE A 834 14.92 5.50 -10.09
N SER A 835 16.16 5.45 -9.58
CA SER A 835 16.46 4.72 -8.35
C SER A 835 15.72 5.41 -7.21
N ARG A 836 14.69 4.75 -6.65
CA ARG A 836 13.99 5.22 -5.45
C ARG A 836 14.76 4.73 -4.23
N GLY A 837 14.85 5.55 -3.17
CA GLY A 837 15.56 5.18 -1.95
C GLY A 837 14.67 4.40 -0.97
N CYS A 838 15.30 3.56 -0.16
CA CYS A 838 14.72 2.82 0.95
C CYS A 838 13.97 3.79 1.86
N ILE A 839 12.75 3.44 2.24
CA ILE A 839 11.86 4.32 3.01
C ILE A 839 12.40 4.72 4.39
N ASP A 840 13.37 3.98 4.94
CA ASP A 840 13.93 4.24 6.26
C ASP A 840 15.33 4.88 6.21
N CYS A 841 16.12 4.67 5.15
CA CYS A 841 17.52 5.15 5.10
C CYS A 841 17.98 5.69 3.75
N GLY A 842 17.11 5.73 2.73
CA GLY A 842 17.41 6.28 1.41
C GLY A 842 18.30 5.42 0.50
N THR A 843 18.76 4.25 0.95
CA THR A 843 19.56 3.29 0.13
C THR A 843 18.78 2.88 -1.13
N PRO A 844 19.38 2.86 -2.34
CA PRO A 844 18.66 2.50 -3.56
C PRO A 844 17.90 1.17 -3.45
N VAL A 845 16.62 1.17 -3.82
CA VAL A 845 15.73 0.01 -3.88
C VAL A 845 14.78 0.14 -5.06
N ASP A 846 14.29 -0.98 -5.58
CA ASP A 846 13.52 -1.02 -6.83
C ASP A 846 12.07 -0.52 -6.69
N SER A 847 11.60 -0.19 -5.48
CA SER A 847 10.24 0.25 -5.22
C SER A 847 10.15 1.37 -4.19
N ARG A 848 9.17 2.28 -4.34
CA ARG A 848 8.89 3.39 -3.40
C ARG A 848 8.49 2.90 -2.00
N PHE A 849 8.13 1.62 -1.88
CA PHE A 849 7.70 0.98 -0.64
C PHE A 849 8.66 -0.13 -0.19
N ALA A 850 9.77 -0.34 -0.90
CA ALA A 850 10.77 -1.33 -0.52
C ALA A 850 11.68 -0.80 0.61
N ARG A 851 12.09 -1.72 1.48
CA ARG A 851 13.09 -1.49 2.51
C ARG A 851 14.38 -2.17 2.10
N CYS A 852 15.50 -1.51 2.34
CA CYS A 852 16.77 -2.21 2.33
C CYS A 852 16.84 -3.18 3.52
N GLU A 853 17.65 -4.20 3.37
CA GLU A 853 17.73 -5.30 4.32
C GLU A 853 17.98 -4.89 5.79
N PRO A 854 18.91 -3.96 6.12
CA PRO A 854 19.13 -3.51 7.50
C PRO A 854 17.87 -2.93 8.15
N CYS A 855 17.08 -2.18 7.38
CA CYS A 855 15.87 -1.51 7.86
C CYS A 855 14.73 -2.51 8.07
N THR A 856 14.63 -3.52 7.20
CA THR A 856 13.71 -4.66 7.38
C THR A 856 14.03 -5.41 8.68
N GLN A 857 15.29 -5.77 8.91
CA GLN A 857 15.71 -6.50 10.11
C GLN A 857 15.51 -5.69 11.40
N ALA A 858 15.82 -4.39 11.38
CA ALA A 858 15.62 -3.50 12.52
C ALA A 858 14.12 -3.40 12.89
N SER A 859 13.24 -3.36 11.90
CA SER A 859 11.79 -3.33 12.12
C SER A 859 11.26 -4.63 12.75
N TYR A 860 11.79 -5.79 12.35
CA TYR A 860 11.40 -7.06 12.98
C TYR A 860 11.88 -7.12 14.43
N LYS A 861 13.12 -6.73 14.73
CA LYS A 861 13.66 -6.70 16.10
C LYS A 861 12.91 -5.72 17.01
N ALA A 862 12.50 -4.56 16.51
CA ALA A 862 11.74 -3.56 17.28
C ALA A 862 10.28 -3.97 17.57
N SER A 863 9.77 -5.03 16.93
CA SER A 863 8.37 -5.45 17.04
C SER A 863 8.06 -6.42 18.21
N GLY A 864 9.05 -6.72 19.06
CA GLY A 864 8.84 -7.55 20.26
C GLY A 864 8.60 -9.05 19.99
N LEU A 865 8.71 -9.50 18.74
CA LEU A 865 8.56 -10.90 18.32
C LEU A 865 9.84 -11.74 18.49
N ALA A 866 10.76 -11.31 19.37
CA ALA A 866 11.91 -12.13 19.74
C ALA A 866 11.45 -13.29 20.64
N VAL A 867 11.00 -14.38 20.02
CA VAL A 867 11.12 -15.69 20.66
C VAL A 867 12.62 -15.95 20.75
N SER A 868 13.14 -16.08 21.97
CA SER A 868 14.49 -16.57 22.18
C SER A 868 14.56 -18.00 21.65
N ILE A 869 15.08 -18.19 20.45
CA ILE A 869 15.51 -19.52 20.01
C ILE A 869 16.84 -19.78 20.72
N ASN A 870 16.75 -20.42 21.89
CA ASN A 870 17.89 -21.04 22.52
C ASN A 870 18.05 -22.44 21.91
N ARG A 871 19.13 -22.58 21.13
CA ARG A 871 19.71 -23.78 20.48
C ARG A 871 18.98 -24.36 19.28
#